data_AF-A0A2N1Z970-F1
#
_entry.id   AF-A0A2N1Z970-F1
#
_cell.length_a   1.000
_cell.length_b   1.000
_cell.length_c   1.000
_cell.angle_alpha   90.00
_cell.angle_beta   90.00
_cell.angle_gamma   90.00
#
_symmetry.space_group_name_H-M   'P 1'
#
loop_
_entity.id
_entity.type
_entity.pdbx_description
1 polymer ?
#
loop_
_entity_poly.entity_id
_entity_poly.type
_entity_poly.pdbx_seq_one_letter_code
_entity_poly.pdbx_strand_id
1 'polypeptide(L)'
;MSTSTVTGFFPESQVISSLPEISLTRLQSAIHGKGSLAEQHNAFTDYCLALLFCCTGHRGVKDPFSELKHFDFDRGLLLICDKVSDESRAWRLVSLPDTAVEQVSVYCNYLRLLASQLEGGSPLGELSALIWDVSQGNARIPFFFYLQESCNGWEPVTPATLSKRWQDRWTLPVNFLRHVMADTLLHLTRRADWVSIQLGHADGVDHPFGATSTKPALDTLGQIRPYLEEGLKKIGWTVARSPLHGSRIRHRPVKRSWLNTSSEALFGYQRREAVRKGKRSIAATFFRELWSEQFPTGAALNRTAVQRIVEQIIIQAQTRGHSVNWCLRLLYSHLRSRPGGLAILRQIARYRQIEMEPTPFHAGSLTDYQAGQCIRAAYLGYLEQQGKNEASLDVHVRFAEIVVSAAIFSGIANADRLKVLGSALLTQTYLLKRSVFVDVPLGHGAVFRWFPDQVSQKLIYGLFRAETAGQKIQENKTRKALNSLVCELVGSAGGCPYDRLVRISRAVSGIEMPGYISSCLSGVIPAVSLPLPQWVRVVTGKSLTSGGEPAANQPDKSDNWTPVIKNSKRQHTAGEGRAFLREFRRLISAARNTKRTGNQLARTRSKRELVKTLQLACESSGWSALQMMLAGWTVHLCRHGTRSKKVLAYSTVEKYSVLVASRLVPVSVNLDVYALDEVAYEEMYLRAVEREEPKRRFELACRLREIHAFFQDVYLMEDLDWSAIMGAAGGPAQTRFAEANIITSAEYRRALTALVDDVSLGERRRWQYAGLLLLGFRFNLRFGEALRLRFTDVQRDGEQVYVWVHNSIFAETKSHAGVRVVPLIERLDALETRVLDRLLAAGEFDFDDNPAAMLMAEHSGAAELIDLAEAGRVLNGLLRRVTGDSSSRFHHLRHGWATRAVASHIGLVTPGFYEQLSEAVWPEFYGSDAGFPLRSIAVAAGHANESTTLGSYTHCADQMVSDYLPEPQLSDHTVAYAEQIAYATVRTRRRGSRRASEGRLPAIPKPAIATRTPQVATLSGLICQSLETGPPSLTDVDMLLRRLRNSVQSVDVVARTLGLNIQASRRAVDRALSLEVRTGYDGYRLATRSDDFLAWAVSDRKARQFKREDDNVIERLRVLDRQIRMSSPPELDEILSGLRALEETVDAKSGDYYVVRVEQLSSIAKLAALLDARVSAAVSALINTCALRELLQVHGVEWRYWNTRRAGLRLSLTPASGPKRTLQRLLLIIAVAIPDKYQTVAVADIKSDDSAAGSAVS
;
A
#
# COMPACT_ATOMS: atom_id res chain seq x y z
N MET A 1 34.73 -35.72 38.46
CA MET A 1 33.91 -36.48 37.50
C MET A 1 34.27 -36.01 36.10
N SER A 2 34.53 -36.97 35.22
CA SER A 2 35.05 -36.85 33.87
C SER A 2 34.23 -35.91 32.98
N THR A 3 34.93 -35.10 32.20
CA THR A 3 34.42 -34.42 31.01
C THR A 3 33.83 -35.44 30.04
N SER A 4 32.51 -35.67 30.09
CA SER A 4 31.81 -36.39 29.03
C SER A 4 31.73 -35.48 27.80
N THR A 5 32.53 -35.81 26.79
CA THR A 5 32.27 -35.49 25.39
C THR A 5 30.81 -35.77 25.08
N VAL A 6 30.00 -34.72 24.91
CA VAL A 6 28.66 -34.85 24.33
C VAL A 6 28.86 -35.20 22.86
N THR A 7 28.88 -36.49 22.56
CA THR A 7 28.75 -37.02 21.20
C THR A 7 27.44 -36.51 20.62
N GLY A 8 27.42 -36.15 19.33
CA GLY A 8 26.26 -35.55 18.64
C GLY A 8 25.03 -36.45 18.45
N PHE A 9 24.70 -37.30 19.42
CA PHE A 9 23.52 -38.16 19.44
C PHE A 9 22.49 -37.64 20.45
N PHE A 10 21.23 -37.55 20.03
CA PHE A 10 20.09 -37.30 20.92
C PHE A 10 19.91 -38.53 21.84
N PRO A 11 19.64 -38.36 23.15
CA PRO A 11 19.54 -39.48 24.08
C PRO A 11 18.38 -40.41 23.69
N GLU A 12 18.58 -41.70 23.91
CA GLU A 12 17.57 -42.72 23.62
C GLU A 12 16.26 -42.44 24.39
N SER A 13 15.13 -42.86 23.81
CA SER A 13 13.80 -42.66 24.38
C SER A 13 13.68 -43.22 25.82
N GLN A 14 14.42 -44.28 26.13
CA GLN A 14 14.47 -44.87 27.47
C GLN A 14 15.02 -43.90 28.53
N VAL A 15 16.06 -43.10 28.20
CA VAL A 15 16.66 -42.11 29.10
C VAL A 15 15.69 -40.95 29.38
N ILE A 16 14.91 -40.56 28.38
CA ILE A 16 13.90 -39.52 28.54
C ILE A 16 12.72 -40.03 29.38
N SER A 17 12.29 -41.27 29.13
CA SER A 17 11.13 -41.90 29.77
C SER A 17 11.40 -42.35 31.22
N SER A 18 12.66 -42.48 31.63
CA SER A 18 13.01 -42.82 33.03
C SER A 18 12.81 -41.66 34.01
N LEU A 19 12.85 -40.40 33.53
CA LEU A 19 12.72 -39.22 34.40
C LEU A 19 11.37 -39.16 35.14
N PRO A 20 10.20 -39.31 34.47
CA PRO A 20 8.91 -39.36 35.16
C PRO A 20 8.85 -40.44 36.25
N GLU A 21 9.24 -41.66 35.91
CA GLU A 21 9.17 -42.83 36.80
C GLU A 21 10.04 -42.66 38.05
N ILE A 22 11.31 -42.26 37.86
CA ILE A 22 12.23 -42.05 38.98
C ILE A 22 11.77 -40.88 39.85
N SER A 23 11.27 -39.81 39.24
CA SER A 23 10.74 -38.65 39.98
C SER A 23 9.51 -39.02 40.82
N LEU A 24 8.60 -39.85 40.28
CA LEU A 24 7.44 -40.35 40.99
C LEU A 24 7.83 -41.29 42.13
N THR A 25 8.77 -42.21 41.89
CA THR A 25 9.27 -43.16 42.88
C THR A 25 9.93 -42.44 44.07
N ARG A 26 10.71 -41.38 43.81
CA ARG A 26 11.30 -40.53 44.86
C ARG A 26 10.24 -39.81 45.69
N LEU A 27 9.22 -39.25 45.05
CA LEU A 27 8.08 -38.64 45.73
C LEU A 27 7.37 -39.65 46.63
N GLN A 28 7.07 -40.85 46.10
CA GLN A 28 6.45 -41.93 46.86
C GLN A 28 7.34 -42.36 48.04
N SER A 29 8.66 -42.45 47.86
CA SER A 29 9.60 -42.80 48.93
C SER A 29 9.60 -41.75 50.05
N ALA A 30 9.56 -40.46 49.71
CA ALA A 30 9.47 -39.38 50.70
C ALA A 30 8.17 -39.43 51.50
N ILE A 31 7.06 -39.82 50.86
CA ILE A 31 5.75 -39.99 51.50
C ILE A 31 5.74 -41.19 52.45
N HIS A 32 6.19 -42.37 52.00
CA HIS A 32 6.10 -43.62 52.77
C HIS A 32 7.21 -43.76 53.82
N GLY A 33 8.37 -43.16 53.61
CA GLY A 33 9.55 -43.32 54.46
C GLY A 33 9.54 -42.53 55.78
N LYS A 34 8.41 -41.91 56.17
CA LYS A 34 8.34 -40.89 57.25
C LYS A 34 9.35 -39.74 57.02
N GLY A 35 9.60 -39.39 55.76
CA GLY A 35 10.45 -38.26 55.41
C GLY A 35 9.91 -36.98 56.04
N SER A 36 10.79 -36.04 56.31
CA SER A 36 10.41 -34.78 56.93
C SER A 36 9.43 -34.01 56.04
N LEU A 37 8.68 -33.06 56.62
CA LEU A 37 7.72 -32.27 55.84
C LEU A 37 8.43 -31.46 54.73
N ALA A 38 9.68 -31.04 54.98
CA ALA A 38 10.51 -30.39 53.97
C ALA A 38 10.93 -31.36 52.85
N GLU A 39 11.30 -32.60 53.17
CA GLU A 39 11.64 -33.61 52.16
C GLU A 39 10.46 -33.93 51.24
N GLN A 40 9.27 -34.11 51.82
CA GLN A 40 8.04 -34.35 51.07
C GLN A 40 7.70 -33.17 50.14
N HIS A 41 7.78 -31.94 50.66
CA HIS A 41 7.54 -30.73 49.88
C HIS A 41 8.54 -30.56 48.74
N ASN A 42 9.82 -30.78 49.03
CA ASN A 42 10.89 -30.57 48.05
C ASN A 42 10.83 -31.62 46.94
N ALA A 43 10.53 -32.89 47.26
CA ALA A 43 10.30 -33.94 46.27
C ALA A 43 9.08 -33.66 45.39
N PHE A 44 7.99 -33.14 45.97
CA PHE A 44 6.80 -32.80 45.20
C PHE A 44 7.01 -31.59 44.29
N THR A 45 7.72 -30.57 44.79
CA THR A 45 8.18 -29.41 44.00
C THR A 45 9.03 -29.84 42.82
N ASP A 46 9.96 -30.78 43.04
CA ASP A 46 10.81 -31.32 41.98
C ASP A 46 10.02 -32.05 40.89
N TYR A 47 9.00 -32.85 41.26
CA TYR A 47 8.14 -33.54 40.30
C TYR A 47 7.37 -32.56 39.42
N CYS A 48 6.71 -31.57 40.04
CA CYS A 48 5.95 -30.53 39.33
C CYS A 48 6.84 -29.74 38.37
N LEU A 49 8.05 -29.35 38.78
CA LEU A 49 8.96 -28.59 37.94
C LEU A 49 9.48 -29.41 36.75
N ALA A 50 9.82 -30.69 36.95
CA ALA A 50 10.28 -31.56 35.86
C ALA A 50 9.19 -31.74 34.79
N LEU A 51 7.95 -31.97 35.20
CA LEU A 51 6.79 -32.05 34.31
C LEU A 51 6.59 -30.75 33.53
N LEU A 52 6.57 -29.60 34.23
CA LEU A 52 6.37 -28.29 33.61
C LEU A 52 7.51 -27.91 32.65
N PHE A 53 8.77 -28.19 32.97
CA PHE A 53 9.88 -27.95 32.06
C PHE A 53 9.77 -28.80 30.79
N CYS A 54 9.28 -30.04 30.91
CA CYS A 54 9.12 -30.98 29.80
C CYS A 54 8.00 -30.59 28.83
N CYS A 55 6.91 -29.94 29.27
CA CYS A 55 5.83 -29.54 28.35
C CYS A 55 5.89 -28.09 27.85
N THR A 56 6.48 -27.18 28.63
CA THR A 56 6.48 -25.73 28.30
C THR A 56 7.76 -25.28 27.61
N GLY A 57 8.80 -26.12 27.63
CA GLY A 57 10.15 -25.76 27.18
C GLY A 57 10.76 -24.59 27.94
N HIS A 58 10.28 -24.25 29.14
CA HIS A 58 10.81 -23.16 29.94
C HIS A 58 12.33 -23.33 30.19
N ARG A 59 13.11 -22.25 30.14
CA ARG A 59 14.55 -22.30 30.46
C ARG A 59 14.77 -22.41 31.97
N GLY A 60 15.82 -23.12 32.38
CA GLY A 60 16.28 -23.12 33.77
C GLY A 60 16.73 -21.72 34.17
N VAL A 61 15.92 -21.04 34.97
CA VAL A 61 16.19 -19.70 35.53
C VAL A 61 15.93 -19.72 37.03
N LYS A 62 16.38 -18.67 37.73
CA LYS A 62 16.01 -18.46 39.13
C LYS A 62 14.52 -18.12 39.25
N ASP A 63 13.82 -18.76 40.18
CA ASP A 63 12.39 -18.63 40.43
C ASP A 63 11.56 -18.93 39.14
N PRO A 64 11.60 -20.18 38.60
CA PRO A 64 10.78 -20.58 37.45
C PRO A 64 9.30 -20.62 37.84
N PHE A 65 8.41 -20.29 36.89
CA PHE A 65 6.96 -20.26 37.11
C PHE A 65 6.57 -19.50 38.39
N SER A 66 7.16 -18.32 38.59
CA SER A 66 7.21 -17.65 39.90
C SER A 66 5.87 -17.22 40.51
N GLU A 67 4.82 -17.07 39.70
CA GLU A 67 3.53 -16.53 40.14
C GLU A 67 2.37 -17.29 39.49
N LEU A 68 1.35 -17.59 40.30
CA LEU A 68 0.15 -18.30 39.87
C LEU A 68 -0.67 -17.52 38.83
N LYS A 69 -0.64 -16.17 38.89
CA LYS A 69 -1.36 -15.28 37.95
C LYS A 69 -0.94 -15.41 36.49
N HIS A 70 0.16 -16.12 36.22
CA HIS A 70 0.63 -16.42 34.86
C HIS A 70 0.04 -17.72 34.30
N PHE A 71 -0.80 -18.43 35.06
CA PHE A 71 -1.51 -19.63 34.62
C PHE A 71 -2.98 -19.31 34.33
N ASP A 72 -3.49 -19.84 33.23
CA ASP A 72 -4.91 -19.94 32.94
C ASP A 72 -5.27 -21.41 32.79
N PHE A 73 -5.87 -21.98 33.83
CA PHE A 73 -6.20 -23.40 33.90
C PHE A 73 -7.38 -23.76 33.00
N ASP A 74 -8.41 -22.91 32.94
CA ASP A 74 -9.62 -23.15 32.15
C ASP A 74 -9.30 -23.31 30.67
N ARG A 75 -8.36 -22.50 30.18
CA ARG A 75 -7.95 -22.50 28.78
C ARG A 75 -6.58 -23.11 28.58
N GLY A 76 -5.96 -23.76 29.56
CA GLY A 76 -4.65 -24.39 29.43
C GLY A 76 -3.60 -23.48 28.79
N LEU A 77 -3.44 -22.26 29.31
CA LEU A 77 -2.43 -21.29 28.86
C LEU A 77 -1.44 -20.97 29.98
N LEU A 78 -0.21 -20.63 29.57
CA LEU A 78 0.83 -20.20 30.49
C LEU A 78 1.63 -19.04 29.88
N LEU A 79 1.86 -18.01 30.68
CA LEU A 79 2.67 -16.87 30.32
C LEU A 79 4.10 -17.03 30.87
N ILE A 80 5.11 -16.94 30.00
CA ILE A 80 6.52 -17.18 30.34
C ILE A 80 7.39 -15.96 30.00
N CYS A 81 8.27 -15.60 30.94
CA CYS A 81 9.40 -14.69 30.70
C CYS A 81 10.70 -15.26 31.29
N ASP A 82 11.39 -16.08 30.51
CA ASP A 82 12.61 -16.79 30.95
C ASP A 82 13.92 -16.20 30.38
N LYS A 83 13.91 -15.59 29.19
CA LYS A 83 15.05 -14.89 28.58
C LYS A 83 14.57 -13.63 27.89
N VAL A 84 15.27 -12.53 28.12
CA VAL A 84 14.99 -11.24 27.49
C VAL A 84 16.25 -10.77 26.76
N SER A 85 16.30 -10.99 25.45
CA SER A 85 17.29 -10.40 24.55
C SER A 85 16.85 -9.00 24.12
N ASP A 86 15.57 -8.84 23.79
CA ASP A 86 14.89 -7.56 23.58
C ASP A 86 13.69 -7.45 24.53
N GLU A 87 13.49 -6.29 25.15
CA GLU A 87 12.33 -6.06 26.02
C GLU A 87 11.03 -6.10 25.24
N SER A 88 11.06 -5.70 23.97
CA SER A 88 9.89 -5.78 23.10
C SER A 88 9.42 -7.22 22.87
N ARG A 89 10.20 -8.26 23.22
CA ARG A 89 9.86 -9.70 23.08
C ARG A 89 10.05 -10.47 24.39
N ALA A 90 9.89 -9.80 25.54
CA ALA A 90 10.17 -10.41 26.84
C ALA A 90 9.22 -11.57 27.22
N TRP A 91 7.97 -11.48 26.79
CA TRP A 91 6.90 -12.39 27.19
C TRP A 91 6.42 -13.25 26.02
N ARG A 92 6.24 -14.55 26.29
CA ARG A 92 5.59 -15.49 25.38
C ARG A 92 4.42 -16.18 26.06
N LEU A 93 3.34 -16.37 25.31
CA LEU A 93 2.20 -17.18 25.71
C LEU A 93 2.37 -18.58 25.10
N VAL A 94 2.22 -19.63 25.91
CA VAL A 94 2.42 -21.02 25.51
C VAL A 94 1.22 -21.88 25.89
N SER A 95 1.10 -23.03 25.25
CA SER A 95 0.07 -24.01 25.56
C SER A 95 0.49 -24.85 26.77
N LEU A 96 -0.47 -25.13 27.66
CA LEU A 96 -0.30 -25.95 28.85
C LEU A 96 -1.21 -27.19 28.71
N PRO A 97 -0.65 -28.42 28.65
CA PRO A 97 -1.44 -29.65 28.51
C PRO A 97 -2.22 -30.00 29.78
N ASP A 98 -3.29 -30.76 29.62
CA ASP A 98 -4.27 -31.05 30.69
C ASP A 98 -3.63 -31.75 31.90
N THR A 99 -2.70 -32.69 31.65
CA THR A 99 -1.93 -33.35 32.73
C THR A 99 -1.15 -32.32 33.57
N ALA A 100 -0.60 -31.28 32.94
CA ALA A 100 0.10 -30.21 33.66
C ALA A 100 -0.85 -29.28 34.41
N VAL A 101 -2.00 -28.95 33.82
CA VAL A 101 -3.07 -28.18 34.48
C VAL A 101 -3.54 -28.89 35.75
N GLU A 102 -3.82 -30.18 35.65
CA GLU A 102 -4.25 -30.99 36.79
C GLU A 102 -3.15 -31.08 37.85
N GLN A 103 -1.89 -31.34 37.46
CA GLN A 103 -0.76 -31.40 38.40
C GLN A 103 -0.56 -30.10 39.19
N VAL A 104 -0.64 -28.94 38.53
CA VAL A 104 -0.52 -27.64 39.20
C VAL A 104 -1.71 -27.38 40.11
N SER A 105 -2.91 -27.79 39.71
CA SER A 105 -4.11 -27.69 40.55
C SER A 105 -3.99 -28.54 41.83
N VAL A 106 -3.45 -29.76 41.72
CA VAL A 106 -3.12 -30.61 42.88
C VAL A 106 -2.08 -29.92 43.77
N TYR A 107 -1.05 -29.30 43.18
CA TYR A 107 -0.03 -28.56 43.92
C TYR A 107 -0.61 -27.36 44.68
N CYS A 108 -1.49 -26.56 44.06
CA CYS A 108 -2.22 -25.46 44.73
C CYS A 108 -3.02 -25.95 45.94
N ASN A 109 -3.75 -27.06 45.79
CA ASN A 109 -4.51 -27.67 46.88
C ASN A 109 -3.58 -28.17 48.01
N TYR A 110 -2.47 -28.80 47.64
CA TYR A 110 -1.43 -29.24 48.57
C TYR A 110 -0.82 -28.09 49.36
N LEU A 111 -0.53 -26.93 48.75
CA LEU A 111 0.01 -25.78 49.47
C LEU A 111 -0.94 -25.29 50.59
N ARG A 112 -2.25 -25.38 50.39
CA ARG A 112 -3.24 -25.09 51.46
C ARG A 112 -3.17 -26.09 52.61
N LEU A 113 -2.98 -27.37 52.31
CA LEU A 113 -2.80 -28.42 53.32
C LEU A 113 -1.49 -28.23 54.08
N LEU A 114 -0.39 -27.97 53.37
CA LEU A 114 0.93 -27.70 53.93
C LEU A 114 0.87 -26.50 54.89
N ALA A 115 0.26 -25.40 54.46
CA ALA A 115 0.08 -24.21 55.30
C ALA A 115 -0.70 -24.52 56.59
N SER A 116 -1.78 -25.30 56.50
CA SER A 116 -2.60 -25.66 57.67
C SER A 116 -1.87 -26.61 58.64
N GLN A 117 -1.00 -27.49 58.15
CA GLN A 117 -0.20 -28.36 59.02
C GLN A 117 0.94 -27.62 59.72
N LEU A 118 1.55 -26.63 59.05
CA LEU A 118 2.66 -25.86 59.59
C LEU A 118 2.29 -24.97 60.80
N GLU A 119 1.03 -24.54 60.91
CA GLU A 119 0.55 -23.66 62.00
C GLU A 119 0.59 -24.33 63.39
N GLY A 120 0.62 -25.67 63.46
CA GLY A 120 0.45 -26.47 64.68
C GLY A 120 1.73 -26.84 65.46
N GLY A 121 2.71 -25.94 65.60
CA GLY A 121 3.84 -26.10 66.55
C GLY A 121 5.24 -26.36 65.97
N SER A 122 5.46 -26.13 64.66
CA SER A 122 6.80 -26.18 64.04
C SER A 122 7.44 -24.78 63.98
N PRO A 123 8.78 -24.65 64.04
CA PRO A 123 9.48 -23.39 63.74
C PRO A 123 9.15 -22.81 62.35
N LEU A 124 8.71 -23.65 61.41
CA LEU A 124 8.24 -23.26 60.07
C LEU A 124 6.82 -22.65 60.07
N GLY A 125 6.13 -22.62 61.21
CA GLY A 125 4.77 -22.09 61.34
C GLY A 125 4.64 -20.61 60.96
N GLU A 126 5.74 -19.86 60.95
CA GLU A 126 5.80 -18.47 60.51
C GLU A 126 5.57 -18.31 58.99
N LEU A 127 5.85 -19.36 58.22
CA LEU A 127 5.64 -19.39 56.77
C LEU A 127 4.21 -19.81 56.37
N SER A 128 3.42 -20.36 57.30
CA SER A 128 2.08 -20.90 57.03
C SER A 128 1.17 -19.90 56.30
N ALA A 129 1.11 -18.65 56.77
CA ALA A 129 0.31 -17.59 56.15
C ALA A 129 0.85 -17.16 54.77
N LEU A 130 2.18 -17.16 54.57
CA LEU A 130 2.80 -16.84 53.27
C LEU A 130 2.51 -17.93 52.24
N ILE A 131 2.67 -19.20 52.62
CA ILE A 131 2.39 -20.37 51.76
C ILE A 131 0.91 -20.42 51.39
N TRP A 132 0.03 -20.13 52.36
CA TRP A 132 -1.40 -19.99 52.10
C TRP A 132 -1.66 -18.91 51.05
N ASP A 133 -1.11 -17.71 51.22
CA ASP A 133 -1.32 -16.60 50.30
C ASP A 133 -0.77 -16.90 48.88
N VAL A 134 0.36 -17.63 48.76
CA VAL A 134 0.89 -18.13 47.48
C VAL A 134 -0.12 -19.03 46.75
N SER A 135 -0.79 -19.94 47.48
CA SER A 135 -1.84 -20.81 46.91
C SER A 135 -3.05 -20.05 46.38
N GLN A 136 -3.24 -18.81 46.83
CA GLN A 136 -4.32 -17.90 46.43
C GLN A 136 -3.87 -16.88 45.38
N GLY A 137 -2.63 -16.96 44.90
CA GLY A 137 -2.06 -16.02 43.93
C GLY A 137 -1.58 -14.69 44.53
N ASN A 138 -1.64 -14.51 45.85
CA ASN A 138 -1.14 -13.32 46.56
C ASN A 138 0.31 -13.56 47.04
N ALA A 139 1.20 -13.80 46.09
CA ALA A 139 2.54 -14.29 46.37
C ALA A 139 3.49 -13.20 46.91
N ARG A 140 4.10 -13.45 48.08
CA ARG A 140 5.27 -12.70 48.60
C ARG A 140 6.58 -13.51 48.53
N ILE A 141 6.47 -14.79 48.19
CA ILE A 141 7.56 -15.71 47.89
C ILE A 141 7.25 -16.41 46.56
N PRO A 142 8.24 -16.98 45.84
CA PRO A 142 8.00 -17.69 44.59
C PRO A 142 6.99 -18.84 44.74
N PHE A 143 6.18 -19.09 43.70
CA PHE A 143 5.19 -20.17 43.68
C PHE A 143 5.79 -21.57 43.89
N PHE A 144 6.98 -21.81 43.32
CA PHE A 144 7.81 -22.97 43.63
C PHE A 144 9.02 -22.53 44.48
N PHE A 145 9.16 -23.14 45.64
CA PHE A 145 10.21 -22.88 46.63
C PHE A 145 10.60 -24.20 47.29
N TYR A 146 11.79 -24.28 47.86
CA TYR A 146 12.16 -25.40 48.73
C TYR A 146 12.13 -24.98 50.19
N LEU A 147 11.77 -25.91 51.08
CA LEU A 147 11.83 -25.71 52.53
C LEU A 147 13.21 -26.12 53.06
N GLN A 148 13.75 -25.32 53.98
CA GLN A 148 15.00 -25.58 54.70
C GLN A 148 14.74 -25.73 56.19
N GLU A 149 15.01 -26.91 56.73
CA GLU A 149 14.83 -27.20 58.17
C GLU A 149 15.92 -26.60 59.04
N SER A 150 17.15 -26.45 58.54
CA SER A 150 18.29 -25.95 59.30
C SER A 150 18.17 -24.48 59.74
N CYS A 151 17.40 -23.68 59.01
CA CYS A 151 17.21 -22.25 59.27
C CYS A 151 15.73 -21.87 59.41
N ASN A 152 14.83 -22.86 59.46
CA ASN A 152 13.37 -22.66 59.56
C ASN A 152 12.83 -21.70 58.49
N GLY A 153 13.33 -21.84 57.26
CA GLY A 153 13.11 -20.89 56.17
C GLY A 153 12.77 -21.57 54.84
N TRP A 154 12.81 -20.77 53.77
CA TRP A 154 12.65 -21.24 52.40
C TRP A 154 13.84 -20.78 51.54
N GLU A 155 14.16 -21.57 50.51
CA GLU A 155 15.17 -21.21 49.51
C GLU A 155 14.55 -21.07 48.11
N PRO A 156 15.05 -20.14 47.28
CA PRO A 156 14.60 -19.98 45.91
C PRO A 156 15.08 -21.13 45.02
N VAL A 157 14.21 -21.58 44.12
CA VAL A 157 14.59 -22.54 43.08
C VAL A 157 15.52 -21.86 42.06
N THR A 158 16.72 -22.41 41.89
CA THR A 158 17.71 -21.99 40.90
C THR A 158 18.16 -23.15 40.00
N PRO A 159 18.79 -22.87 38.83
CA PRO A 159 19.34 -23.93 37.99
C PRO A 159 20.39 -24.79 38.70
N ALA A 160 21.20 -24.18 39.57
CA ALA A 160 22.22 -24.87 40.35
C ALA A 160 21.59 -25.81 41.39
N THR A 161 20.57 -25.34 42.12
CA THR A 161 19.85 -26.16 43.10
C THR A 161 19.10 -27.32 42.41
N LEU A 162 18.47 -27.07 41.27
CA LEU A 162 17.78 -28.13 40.50
C LEU A 162 18.76 -29.19 40.02
N SER A 163 19.86 -28.78 39.39
CA SER A 163 20.87 -29.71 38.87
C SER A 163 21.47 -30.57 39.99
N LYS A 164 21.76 -29.97 41.16
CA LYS A 164 22.25 -30.71 42.33
C LYS A 164 21.22 -31.71 42.86
N ARG A 165 19.95 -31.33 42.96
CA ARG A 165 18.87 -32.18 43.47
C ARG A 165 18.44 -33.29 42.50
N TRP A 166 18.74 -33.13 41.22
CA TRP A 166 18.34 -34.07 40.17
C TRP A 166 19.52 -34.94 39.69
N GLN A 167 20.74 -34.66 40.15
CA GLN A 167 21.99 -35.31 39.71
C GLN A 167 21.93 -36.85 39.75
N ASP A 168 21.23 -37.41 40.72
CA ASP A 168 21.11 -38.87 40.93
C ASP A 168 20.12 -39.54 39.96
N ARG A 169 19.29 -38.77 39.25
CA ARG A 169 18.22 -39.27 38.37
C ARG A 169 18.17 -38.65 36.98
N TRP A 170 18.83 -37.52 36.78
CA TRP A 170 18.91 -36.79 35.52
C TRP A 170 20.34 -36.30 35.35
N THR A 171 21.09 -37.01 34.51
CA THR A 171 22.51 -36.75 34.25
C THR A 171 22.73 -35.65 33.20
N LEU A 172 21.68 -35.29 32.47
CA LEU A 172 21.71 -34.23 31.45
C LEU A 172 21.46 -32.85 32.09
N PRO A 173 21.83 -31.75 31.43
CA PRO A 173 21.45 -30.41 31.89
C PRO A 173 19.92 -30.27 31.98
N VAL A 174 19.40 -29.54 32.98
CA VAL A 174 17.95 -29.30 33.13
C VAL A 174 17.34 -28.65 31.87
N ASN A 175 18.10 -27.79 31.20
CA ASN A 175 17.70 -27.17 29.93
C ASN A 175 17.47 -28.17 28.79
N PHE A 176 17.95 -29.41 28.91
CA PHE A 176 17.75 -30.45 27.90
C PHE A 176 16.27 -30.81 27.73
N LEU A 177 15.44 -30.66 28.77
CA LEU A 177 13.99 -30.87 28.69
C LEU A 177 13.30 -29.98 27.65
N ARG A 178 13.89 -28.81 27.34
CA ARG A 178 13.44 -27.94 26.26
C ARG A 178 13.63 -28.58 24.89
N HIS A 179 14.72 -29.33 24.69
CA HIS A 179 14.97 -30.08 23.47
C HIS A 179 14.06 -31.29 23.36
N VAL A 180 13.81 -32.00 24.48
CA VAL A 180 12.81 -33.09 24.54
C VAL A 180 11.44 -32.60 24.08
N MET A 181 10.97 -31.47 24.62
CA MET A 181 9.71 -30.86 24.22
C MET A 181 9.67 -30.55 22.71
N ALA A 182 10.71 -29.86 22.22
CA ALA A 182 10.79 -29.41 20.84
C ALA A 182 10.81 -30.59 19.86
N ASP A 183 11.60 -31.61 20.16
CA ASP A 183 11.72 -32.83 19.37
C ASP A 183 10.41 -33.63 19.36
N THR A 184 9.80 -33.83 20.54
CA THR A 184 8.52 -34.54 20.67
C THR A 184 7.43 -33.86 19.87
N LEU A 185 7.28 -32.54 20.01
CA LEU A 185 6.26 -31.78 19.30
C LEU A 185 6.51 -31.78 17.78
N LEU A 186 7.77 -31.65 17.33
CA LEU A 186 8.12 -31.70 15.91
C LEU A 186 7.79 -33.07 15.30
N HIS A 187 8.09 -34.16 16.00
CA HIS A 187 7.83 -35.51 15.53
C HIS A 187 6.32 -35.81 15.40
N LEU A 188 5.53 -35.36 16.38
CA LEU A 188 4.08 -35.57 16.38
C LEU A 188 3.36 -34.72 15.34
N THR A 189 3.81 -33.48 15.11
CA THR A 189 3.05 -32.50 14.31
C THR A 189 3.63 -32.24 12.93
N ARG A 190 4.92 -32.57 12.71
CA ARG A 190 5.71 -32.18 11.53
C ARG A 190 5.71 -30.66 11.27
N ARG A 191 5.49 -29.86 12.31
CA ARG A 191 5.36 -28.39 12.24
C ARG A 191 6.40 -27.66 13.08
N ALA A 192 7.46 -27.20 12.42
CA ALA A 192 8.51 -26.42 13.07
C ALA A 192 8.03 -25.06 13.61
N ASP A 193 7.00 -24.47 13.01
CA ASP A 193 6.46 -23.19 13.45
C ASP A 193 5.72 -23.29 14.79
N TRP A 194 5.02 -24.40 15.06
CA TRP A 194 4.41 -24.69 16.36
C TRP A 194 5.45 -24.87 17.48
N VAL A 195 6.57 -25.53 17.15
CA VAL A 195 7.71 -25.65 18.07
C VAL A 195 8.29 -24.27 18.38
N SER A 196 8.49 -23.43 17.36
CA SER A 196 8.97 -22.06 17.52
C SER A 196 8.03 -21.22 18.39
N ILE A 197 6.71 -21.35 18.23
CA ILE A 197 5.71 -20.70 19.08
C ILE A 197 5.87 -21.12 20.55
N GLN A 198 5.88 -22.43 20.82
CA GLN A 198 5.99 -22.97 22.19
C GLN A 198 7.32 -22.56 22.86
N LEU A 199 8.41 -22.52 22.08
CA LEU A 199 9.73 -22.08 22.54
C LEU A 199 9.87 -20.55 22.66
N GLY A 200 9.03 -19.77 21.99
CA GLY A 200 9.18 -18.33 21.78
C GLY A 200 10.41 -17.96 20.94
N HIS A 201 10.71 -18.77 19.93
CA HIS A 201 11.74 -18.46 18.92
C HIS A 201 11.09 -17.62 17.82
N ALA A 202 11.17 -16.31 17.99
CA ALA A 202 10.87 -15.34 16.93
C ALA A 202 12.21 -14.72 16.53
N ASP A 203 12.97 -15.40 15.67
CA ASP A 203 14.30 -14.95 15.24
C ASP A 203 14.23 -14.00 14.02
N GLY A 204 13.03 -13.83 13.43
CA GLY A 204 12.76 -12.91 12.31
C GLY A 204 12.18 -11.54 12.73
N VAL A 205 11.84 -10.70 11.75
CA VAL A 205 11.15 -9.41 11.96
C VAL A 205 9.77 -9.58 12.59
N ASP A 206 9.09 -10.70 12.33
CA ASP A 206 7.71 -10.92 12.75
C ASP A 206 7.59 -11.64 14.07
N HIS A 207 6.46 -11.42 14.72
CA HIS A 207 6.03 -12.16 15.88
C HIS A 207 4.81 -13.02 15.48
N PRO A 208 4.73 -14.30 15.88
CA PRO A 208 3.64 -15.20 15.47
C PRO A 208 2.24 -14.74 15.91
N PHE A 209 2.18 -13.87 16.93
CA PHE A 209 0.96 -13.23 17.42
C PHE A 209 1.07 -11.70 17.42
N GLY A 210 2.00 -11.15 16.62
CA GLY A 210 2.24 -9.70 16.55
C GLY A 210 1.08 -8.91 15.96
N ALA A 211 1.27 -7.59 15.86
CA ALA A 211 0.29 -6.66 15.32
C ALA A 211 -0.11 -6.94 13.86
N THR A 212 0.66 -7.71 13.10
CA THR A 212 0.35 -8.11 11.72
C THR A 212 0.02 -9.59 11.57
N SER A 213 -0.07 -10.35 12.67
CA SER A 213 -0.37 -11.78 12.62
C SER A 213 -1.82 -12.06 12.26
N THR A 214 -2.05 -13.01 11.34
CA THR A 214 -3.37 -13.48 10.91
C THR A 214 -3.93 -14.64 11.74
N LYS A 215 -3.21 -15.09 12.77
CA LYS A 215 -3.64 -16.23 13.60
C LYS A 215 -3.97 -15.78 15.03
N PRO A 216 -5.13 -16.19 15.59
CA PRO A 216 -5.43 -16.00 17.01
C PRO A 216 -4.50 -16.83 17.89
N ALA A 217 -4.09 -16.27 19.04
CA ALA A 217 -3.22 -16.97 19.98
C ALA A 217 -3.94 -18.14 20.66
N LEU A 218 -5.19 -17.91 21.10
CA LEU A 218 -5.99 -18.93 21.78
C LEU A 218 -6.19 -20.17 20.90
N ASP A 219 -6.62 -19.98 19.65
CA ASP A 219 -6.89 -21.08 18.72
C ASP A 219 -5.61 -21.85 18.38
N THR A 220 -4.52 -21.13 18.09
CA THR A 220 -3.24 -21.75 17.73
C THR A 220 -2.69 -22.58 18.90
N LEU A 221 -2.71 -22.04 20.12
CA LEU A 221 -2.23 -22.75 21.31
C LEU A 221 -3.19 -23.90 21.71
N GLY A 222 -4.48 -23.74 21.45
CA GLY A 222 -5.50 -24.79 21.59
C GLY A 222 -5.23 -25.98 20.67
N GLN A 223 -4.77 -25.74 19.44
CA GLN A 223 -4.38 -26.81 18.49
C GLN A 223 -3.08 -27.52 18.89
N ILE A 224 -2.14 -26.82 19.54
CA ILE A 224 -0.87 -27.41 20.01
C ILE A 224 -1.09 -28.32 21.23
N ARG A 225 -2.07 -28.00 22.08
CA ARG A 225 -2.28 -28.67 23.39
C ARG A 225 -2.40 -30.20 23.31
N PRO A 226 -3.23 -30.79 22.44
CA PRO A 226 -3.45 -32.23 22.42
C PRO A 226 -2.16 -33.00 22.11
N TYR A 227 -1.30 -32.45 21.25
CA TYR A 227 -0.02 -33.06 20.90
C TYR A 227 1.00 -32.99 22.06
N LEU A 228 1.00 -31.91 22.84
CA LEU A 228 1.80 -31.83 24.06
C LEU A 228 1.31 -32.84 25.10
N GLU A 229 0.00 -33.00 25.25
CA GLU A 229 -0.61 -33.98 26.15
C GLU A 229 -0.27 -35.42 25.72
N GLU A 230 -0.37 -35.73 24.43
CA GLU A 230 0.04 -37.03 23.88
C GLU A 230 1.54 -37.28 24.11
N GLY A 231 2.38 -36.28 23.84
CA GLY A 231 3.82 -36.36 24.06
C GLY A 231 4.19 -36.63 25.52
N LEU A 232 3.55 -35.94 26.47
CA LEU A 232 3.75 -36.17 27.90
C LEU A 232 3.36 -37.59 28.32
N LYS A 233 2.21 -38.09 27.85
CA LYS A 233 1.74 -39.45 28.14
C LYS A 233 2.68 -40.51 27.56
N LYS A 234 3.18 -40.31 26.35
CA LYS A 234 4.17 -41.21 25.70
C LYS A 234 5.49 -41.27 26.46
N ILE A 235 5.93 -40.15 27.03
CA ILE A 235 7.14 -40.09 27.89
C ILE A 235 6.90 -40.79 29.25
N GLY A 236 5.64 -40.92 29.69
CA GLY A 236 5.27 -41.59 30.95
C GLY A 236 4.90 -40.65 32.09
N TRP A 237 4.61 -39.38 31.80
CA TRP A 237 4.13 -38.43 32.82
C TRP A 237 2.68 -38.73 33.23
N THR A 238 2.43 -38.74 34.53
CA THR A 238 1.09 -38.87 35.13
C THR A 238 0.85 -37.80 36.19
N VAL A 239 -0.40 -37.63 36.63
CA VAL A 239 -0.70 -36.74 37.76
C VAL A 239 -0.31 -37.41 39.06
N ALA A 240 0.66 -36.83 39.77
CA ALA A 240 1.09 -37.26 41.08
C ALA A 240 0.15 -36.75 42.18
N ARG A 241 -0.22 -37.65 43.10
CA ARG A 241 -1.08 -37.32 44.24
C ARG A 241 -0.35 -36.43 45.25
N SER A 242 -1.12 -35.64 45.99
CA SER A 242 -0.60 -34.83 47.09
C SER A 242 0.08 -35.69 48.16
N PRO A 243 1.28 -35.31 48.67
CA PRO A 243 1.93 -35.99 49.80
C PRO A 243 1.08 -36.05 51.08
N LEU A 244 0.20 -35.07 51.27
CA LEU A 244 -0.65 -34.92 52.46
C LEU A 244 -2.08 -35.42 52.22
N HIS A 245 -2.25 -36.38 51.30
CA HIS A 245 -3.57 -36.94 50.95
C HIS A 245 -4.33 -37.44 52.20
N GLY A 246 -5.62 -37.11 52.29
CA GLY A 246 -6.46 -37.42 53.45
C GLY A 246 -6.42 -36.40 54.60
N SER A 247 -5.47 -35.44 54.57
CA SER A 247 -5.45 -34.32 55.52
C SER A 247 -6.62 -33.35 55.24
N ARG A 248 -7.24 -32.84 56.31
CA ARG A 248 -8.28 -31.80 56.20
C ARG A 248 -7.69 -30.42 56.42
N ILE A 249 -8.12 -29.46 55.61
CA ILE A 249 -7.88 -28.04 55.85
C ILE A 249 -8.59 -27.68 57.16
N ARG A 250 -7.84 -27.26 58.19
CA ARG A 250 -8.42 -26.90 59.49
C ARG A 250 -9.06 -25.51 59.44
N HIS A 251 -8.26 -24.51 59.09
CA HIS A 251 -8.65 -23.10 58.93
C HIS A 251 -7.54 -22.34 58.20
N ARG A 252 -7.79 -21.08 57.81
CA ARG A 252 -6.76 -20.20 57.23
C ARG A 252 -5.78 -19.76 58.33
N PRO A 253 -4.46 -19.92 58.14
CA PRO A 253 -3.49 -19.52 59.15
C PRO A 253 -3.52 -18.03 59.49
N VAL A 254 -3.29 -17.69 60.76
CA VAL A 254 -3.31 -16.29 61.24
C VAL A 254 -2.07 -15.52 60.75
N LYS A 255 -2.28 -14.33 60.16
CA LYS A 255 -1.18 -13.43 59.78
C LYS A 255 -0.57 -12.76 61.02
N ARG A 256 0.71 -12.99 61.31
CA ARG A 256 1.45 -12.31 62.40
C ARG A 256 1.91 -10.91 61.97
N SER A 257 1.95 -9.93 62.89
CA SER A 257 2.14 -8.50 62.55
C SER A 257 3.52 -8.15 61.97
N TRP A 258 4.59 -8.86 62.32
CA TRP A 258 5.95 -8.60 61.82
C TRP A 258 6.17 -9.09 60.37
N LEU A 259 5.28 -9.93 59.83
CA LEU A 259 5.25 -10.29 58.40
C LEU A 259 4.73 -9.13 57.53
N ASN A 260 4.24 -8.03 58.11
CA ASN A 260 3.85 -6.82 57.38
C ASN A 260 5.01 -5.82 57.18
N THR A 261 6.14 -5.99 57.88
CA THR A 261 7.28 -5.06 57.86
C THR A 261 8.40 -5.48 56.89
N SER A 262 8.32 -6.66 56.29
CA SER A 262 9.26 -7.08 55.23
C SER A 262 8.91 -6.34 53.94
N SER A 263 9.86 -5.56 53.41
CA SER A 263 9.74 -4.98 52.07
C SER A 263 9.37 -6.08 51.05
N GLU A 264 8.53 -5.75 50.08
CA GLU A 264 8.14 -6.67 49.00
C GLU A 264 9.40 -7.24 48.33
N ALA A 265 9.81 -8.45 48.72
CA ALA A 265 11.01 -9.06 48.19
C ALA A 265 10.78 -9.34 46.70
N LEU A 266 11.48 -8.62 45.81
CA LEU A 266 11.38 -8.87 44.37
C LEU A 266 11.86 -10.30 44.07
N PHE A 267 11.07 -11.09 43.36
CA PHE A 267 11.43 -12.43 42.88
C PHE A 267 11.01 -12.62 41.41
N GLY A 268 11.39 -13.74 40.79
CA GLY A 268 10.94 -14.07 39.44
C GLY A 268 11.36 -13.04 38.39
N TYR A 269 10.43 -12.69 37.50
CA TYR A 269 10.64 -11.69 36.46
C TYR A 269 11.01 -10.32 37.03
N GLN A 270 10.31 -9.85 38.08
CA GLN A 270 10.51 -8.50 38.64
C GLN A 270 11.94 -8.30 39.12
N ARG A 271 12.51 -9.31 39.80
CA ARG A 271 13.93 -9.32 40.18
C ARG A 271 14.85 -9.26 38.96
N ARG A 272 14.60 -10.11 37.96
CA ARG A 272 15.40 -10.14 36.72
C ARG A 272 15.33 -8.80 35.98
N GLU A 273 14.16 -8.17 35.95
CA GLU A 273 13.95 -6.85 35.34
C GLU A 273 14.69 -5.75 36.10
N ALA A 274 14.63 -5.73 37.44
CA ALA A 274 15.37 -4.77 38.27
C ALA A 274 16.89 -4.87 38.05
N VAL A 275 17.44 -6.09 37.98
CA VAL A 275 18.85 -6.33 37.65
C VAL A 275 19.18 -5.81 36.24
N ARG A 276 18.31 -6.05 35.25
CA ARG A 276 18.50 -5.52 33.88
C ARG A 276 18.43 -3.99 33.84
N LYS A 277 17.45 -3.37 34.50
CA LYS A 277 17.30 -1.90 34.61
C LYS A 277 18.53 -1.28 35.26
N GLY A 278 19.06 -1.89 36.33
CA GLY A 278 20.33 -1.48 36.95
C GLY A 278 21.49 -1.48 35.96
N LYS A 279 21.72 -2.59 35.25
CA LYS A 279 22.77 -2.70 34.22
C LYS A 279 22.60 -1.67 33.08
N ARG A 280 21.36 -1.41 32.66
CA ARG A 280 21.05 -0.42 31.61
C ARG A 280 21.27 1.01 32.06
N SER A 281 20.91 1.33 33.31
CA SER A 281 21.14 2.67 33.88
C SER A 281 22.63 3.00 33.89
N ILE A 282 23.46 2.03 34.31
CA ILE A 282 24.92 2.16 34.27
C ILE A 282 25.42 2.38 32.82
N ALA A 283 24.94 1.57 31.86
CA ALA A 283 25.29 1.73 30.45
C ALA A 283 24.82 3.07 29.84
N ALA A 284 23.70 3.62 30.30
CA ALA A 284 23.19 4.92 29.87
C ALA A 284 23.99 6.08 30.46
N THR A 285 24.49 5.94 31.69
CA THR A 285 25.45 6.90 32.27
C THR A 285 26.75 6.90 31.49
N PHE A 286 27.32 5.73 31.21
CA PHE A 286 28.51 5.57 30.35
C PHE A 286 28.31 6.18 28.95
N PHE A 287 27.16 5.94 28.29
CA PHE A 287 26.85 6.58 27.01
C PHE A 287 26.79 8.11 27.11
N ARG A 288 26.18 8.66 28.17
CA ARG A 288 26.09 10.11 28.39
C ARG A 288 27.47 10.75 28.58
N GLU A 289 28.39 10.08 29.27
CA GLU A 289 29.78 10.51 29.41
C GLU A 289 30.46 10.65 28.04
N LEU A 290 30.46 9.57 27.24
CA LEU A 290 31.04 9.59 25.88
C LEU A 290 30.39 10.64 24.97
N TRP A 291 29.07 10.83 25.09
CA TRP A 291 28.36 11.83 24.32
C TRP A 291 28.81 13.25 24.72
N SER A 292 28.92 13.54 26.01
CA SER A 292 29.32 14.85 26.51
C SER A 292 30.78 15.20 26.16
N GLU A 293 31.66 14.20 26.09
CA GLU A 293 33.06 14.36 25.68
C GLU A 293 33.17 14.81 24.21
N GLN A 294 32.37 14.23 23.32
CA GLN A 294 32.44 14.51 21.89
C GLN A 294 31.52 15.66 21.44
N PHE A 295 30.46 15.96 22.20
CA PHE A 295 29.46 16.99 21.89
C PHE A 295 29.14 17.87 23.11
N PRO A 296 30.02 18.82 23.46
CA PRO A 296 29.72 19.86 24.44
C PRO A 296 28.57 20.76 23.98
N THR A 297 27.93 21.45 24.92
CA THR A 297 26.69 22.23 24.70
C THR A 297 26.83 23.21 23.52
N GLY A 298 26.00 23.04 22.49
CA GLY A 298 25.98 23.90 21.30
C GLY A 298 26.80 23.40 20.10
N ALA A 299 27.54 22.30 20.23
CA ALA A 299 28.30 21.72 19.11
C ALA A 299 27.38 21.14 18.01
N ALA A 300 27.73 21.40 16.74
CA ALA A 300 27.03 20.82 15.59
C ALA A 300 27.37 19.33 15.43
N LEU A 301 26.38 18.53 15.01
CA LEU A 301 26.59 17.12 14.70
C LEU A 301 27.54 16.96 13.51
N ASN A 302 28.57 16.12 13.67
CA ASN A 302 29.48 15.74 12.58
C ASN A 302 29.74 14.24 12.56
N ARG A 303 29.98 13.70 11.37
CA ARG A 303 30.14 12.25 11.14
C ARG A 303 31.31 11.65 11.93
N THR A 304 32.46 12.31 11.93
CA THR A 304 33.70 11.80 12.52
C THR A 304 33.59 11.63 14.03
N ALA A 305 32.98 12.60 14.72
CA ALA A 305 32.74 12.52 16.16
C ALA A 305 31.78 11.37 16.52
N VAL A 306 30.71 11.19 15.74
CA VAL A 306 29.79 10.05 15.97
C VAL A 306 30.48 8.70 15.70
N GLN A 307 31.31 8.60 14.67
CA GLN A 307 32.11 7.40 14.37
C GLN A 307 33.04 7.04 15.55
N ARG A 308 33.69 8.03 16.17
CA ARG A 308 34.51 7.84 17.37
C ARG A 308 33.71 7.31 18.56
N ILE A 309 32.49 7.83 18.78
CA ILE A 309 31.61 7.29 19.84
C ILE A 309 31.28 5.81 19.57
N VAL A 310 31.01 5.43 18.32
CA VAL A 310 30.76 4.02 17.95
C VAL A 310 31.97 3.14 18.29
N GLU A 311 33.16 3.56 17.90
CA GLU A 311 34.41 2.83 18.17
C GLU A 311 34.71 2.71 19.67
N GLN A 312 34.57 3.82 20.42
CA GLN A 312 34.74 3.83 21.87
C GLN A 312 33.70 2.95 22.58
N ILE A 313 32.45 2.92 22.13
CA ILE A 313 31.43 2.00 22.66
C ILE A 313 31.86 0.54 22.44
N ILE A 314 32.31 0.17 21.24
CA ILE A 314 32.69 -1.21 20.92
C ILE A 314 33.87 -1.67 21.81
N ILE A 315 34.87 -0.80 22.01
CA ILE A 315 36.08 -1.12 22.78
C ILE A 315 35.80 -1.11 24.30
N GLN A 316 35.22 -0.03 24.81
CA GLN A 316 35.14 0.20 26.25
C GLN A 316 33.91 -0.45 26.92
N ALA A 317 32.82 -0.72 26.17
CA ALA A 317 31.65 -1.36 26.78
C ALA A 317 31.96 -2.79 27.22
N GLN A 318 32.75 -3.56 26.45
CA GLN A 318 33.10 -4.94 26.81
C GLN A 318 33.98 -5.01 28.08
N THR A 319 35.00 -4.16 28.17
CA THR A 319 35.92 -4.12 29.32
C THR A 319 35.24 -3.69 30.62
N ARG A 320 34.19 -2.85 30.53
CA ARG A 320 33.38 -2.40 31.67
C ARG A 320 32.15 -3.29 31.96
N GLY A 321 32.00 -4.41 31.24
CA GLY A 321 30.87 -5.33 31.44
C GLY A 321 29.51 -4.79 31.00
N HIS A 322 29.48 -3.83 30.07
CA HIS A 322 28.27 -3.26 29.47
C HIS A 322 27.91 -3.95 28.15
N SER A 323 26.62 -3.90 27.77
CA SER A 323 26.19 -4.40 26.47
C SER A 323 26.52 -3.40 25.36
N VAL A 324 27.44 -3.77 24.47
CA VAL A 324 27.78 -3.00 23.25
C VAL A 324 26.52 -2.64 22.46
N ASN A 325 25.66 -3.63 22.19
CA ASN A 325 24.43 -3.43 21.43
C ASN A 325 23.47 -2.43 22.08
N TRP A 326 23.34 -2.46 23.42
CA TRP A 326 22.50 -1.50 24.13
C TRP A 326 23.06 -0.08 24.06
N CYS A 327 24.37 0.09 24.26
CA CYS A 327 25.03 1.40 24.14
C CYS A 327 24.91 1.97 22.71
N LEU A 328 25.07 1.13 21.67
CA LEU A 328 24.84 1.53 20.29
C LEU A 328 23.37 1.90 20.03
N ARG A 329 22.41 1.15 20.60
CA ARG A 329 20.97 1.47 20.51
C ARG A 329 20.66 2.84 21.12
N LEU A 330 21.25 3.17 22.27
CA LEU A 330 21.12 4.49 22.89
C LEU A 330 21.70 5.60 22.01
N LEU A 331 22.90 5.40 21.46
CA LEU A 331 23.51 6.34 20.51
C LEU A 331 22.60 6.59 19.29
N TYR A 332 22.11 5.52 18.66
CA TYR A 332 21.29 5.64 17.46
C TYR A 332 19.94 6.28 17.75
N SER A 333 19.29 5.92 18.86
CA SER A 333 18.06 6.56 19.31
C SER A 333 18.27 8.05 19.58
N HIS A 334 19.38 8.42 20.23
CA HIS A 334 19.71 9.81 20.52
C HIS A 334 19.99 10.61 19.24
N LEU A 335 20.69 10.02 18.26
CA LEU A 335 20.92 10.63 16.95
C LEU A 335 19.63 10.81 16.13
N ARG A 336 18.70 9.84 16.15
CA ARG A 336 17.40 9.97 15.47
C ARG A 336 16.60 11.18 15.96
N SER A 337 16.75 11.56 17.24
CA SER A 337 16.05 12.69 17.83
C SER A 337 16.65 14.07 17.50
N ARG A 338 17.81 14.12 16.82
CA ARG A 338 18.56 15.36 16.57
C ARG A 338 18.49 15.78 15.08
N PRO A 339 18.40 17.10 14.79
CA PRO A 339 18.40 17.60 13.41
C PRO A 339 19.65 17.15 12.63
N GLY A 340 19.48 16.56 11.44
CA GLY A 340 20.58 16.03 10.61
C GLY A 340 21.16 14.68 11.07
N GLY A 341 20.73 14.15 12.22
CA GLY A 341 21.22 12.89 12.76
C GLY A 341 20.85 11.66 11.91
N LEU A 342 19.70 11.68 11.23
CA LEU A 342 19.27 10.60 10.32
C LEU A 342 20.21 10.46 9.10
N ALA A 343 20.69 11.58 8.57
CA ALA A 343 21.61 11.59 7.43
C ALA A 343 22.98 11.02 7.82
N ILE A 344 23.47 11.38 9.01
CA ILE A 344 24.70 10.81 9.57
C ILE A 344 24.53 9.32 9.80
N LEU A 345 23.44 8.89 10.45
CA LEU A 345 23.12 7.48 10.69
C LEU A 345 23.16 6.64 9.40
N ARG A 346 22.57 7.12 8.31
CA ARG A 346 22.62 6.44 6.99
C ARG A 346 24.04 6.21 6.47
N GLN A 347 25.01 7.03 6.88
CA GLN A 347 26.41 6.97 6.43
C GLN A 347 27.35 6.18 7.37
N ILE A 348 26.96 6.01 8.64
CA ILE A 348 27.80 5.35 9.66
C ILE A 348 27.23 4.02 10.16
N ALA A 349 25.91 3.82 10.07
CA ALA A 349 25.28 2.58 10.51
C ALA A 349 25.60 1.48 9.49
N ARG A 350 26.67 0.72 9.75
CA ARG A 350 27.01 -0.50 9.00
C ARG A 350 25.99 -1.62 9.21
N TYR A 351 25.17 -1.54 10.26
CA TYR A 351 24.10 -2.47 10.57
C TYR A 351 22.74 -1.79 10.37
N ARG A 352 21.93 -2.28 9.43
CA ARG A 352 20.49 -1.98 9.46
C ARG A 352 19.96 -2.58 10.75
N GLN A 353 19.51 -1.73 11.67
CA GLN A 353 18.79 -2.21 12.84
C GLN A 353 17.45 -2.76 12.36
N ILE A 354 17.34 -4.08 12.35
CA ILE A 354 16.08 -4.76 12.07
C ILE A 354 15.13 -4.41 13.22
N GLU A 355 14.08 -3.65 12.94
CA GLU A 355 13.03 -3.40 13.92
C GLU A 355 12.20 -4.67 14.03
N MET A 356 12.36 -5.34 15.18
CA MET A 356 11.60 -6.53 15.51
C MET A 356 10.20 -6.14 15.96
N GLU A 357 9.20 -6.78 15.40
CA GLU A 357 7.83 -6.65 15.84
C GLU A 357 7.70 -7.06 17.33
N PRO A 358 7.08 -6.23 18.18
CA PRO A 358 6.93 -6.52 19.60
C PRO A 358 5.95 -7.69 19.85
N THR A 359 6.12 -8.37 20.99
CA THR A 359 5.11 -9.29 21.52
C THR A 359 3.86 -8.50 21.95
N PRO A 360 2.63 -9.01 21.70
CA PRO A 360 1.41 -8.42 22.25
C PRO A 360 1.27 -8.65 23.77
N PHE A 361 2.10 -9.52 24.35
CA PHE A 361 1.95 -9.96 25.73
C PHE A 361 2.87 -9.20 26.70
N HIS A 362 2.38 -9.02 27.92
CA HIS A 362 3.09 -8.43 29.04
C HIS A 362 2.75 -9.18 30.34
N ALA A 363 3.42 -8.85 31.44
CA ALA A 363 3.29 -9.54 32.73
C ALA A 363 1.85 -9.69 33.27
N GLY A 364 0.95 -8.80 32.84
CA GLY A 364 -0.45 -8.77 33.29
C GLY A 364 -1.44 -9.34 32.28
N SER A 365 -1.00 -9.81 31.10
CA SER A 365 -1.92 -10.16 30.00
C SER A 365 -2.91 -11.24 30.38
N LEU A 366 -2.49 -12.33 31.04
CA LEU A 366 -3.41 -13.38 31.47
C LEU A 366 -4.33 -12.94 32.61
N THR A 367 -3.84 -12.09 33.51
CA THR A 367 -4.67 -11.52 34.59
C THR A 367 -5.78 -10.63 34.02
N ASP A 368 -5.43 -9.73 33.09
CA ASP A 368 -6.40 -8.87 32.42
C ASP A 368 -7.35 -9.67 31.54
N TYR A 369 -6.87 -10.75 30.91
CA TYR A 369 -7.69 -11.67 30.12
C TYR A 369 -8.74 -12.40 30.98
N GLN A 370 -8.31 -13.02 32.09
CA GLN A 370 -9.19 -13.67 33.06
C GLN A 370 -10.20 -12.69 33.63
N ALA A 371 -9.77 -11.47 33.97
CA ALA A 371 -10.68 -10.41 34.40
C ALA A 371 -11.73 -10.10 33.32
N GLY A 372 -11.34 -10.07 32.04
CA GLY A 372 -12.27 -9.92 30.92
C GLY A 372 -13.32 -11.02 30.83
N GLN A 373 -12.94 -12.28 31.05
CA GLN A 373 -13.89 -13.40 31.08
C GLN A 373 -14.86 -13.29 32.27
N CYS A 374 -14.34 -12.97 33.46
CA CYS A 374 -15.16 -12.73 34.65
C CYS A 374 -16.16 -11.58 34.43
N ILE A 375 -15.72 -10.49 33.79
CA ILE A 375 -16.58 -9.34 33.48
C ILE A 375 -17.66 -9.70 32.48
N ARG A 376 -17.36 -10.50 31.43
CA ARG A 376 -18.38 -11.00 30.51
C ARG A 376 -19.47 -11.78 31.25
N ALA A 377 -19.08 -12.70 32.14
CA ALA A 377 -20.04 -13.46 32.95
C ALA A 377 -20.84 -12.58 33.92
N ALA A 378 -20.17 -11.68 34.66
CA ALA A 378 -20.80 -10.75 35.58
C ALA A 378 -21.77 -9.80 34.86
N TYR A 379 -21.42 -9.34 33.66
CA TYR A 379 -22.26 -8.46 32.85
C TYR A 379 -23.52 -9.16 32.35
N LEU A 380 -23.43 -10.42 31.91
CA LEU A 380 -24.61 -11.19 31.54
C LEU A 380 -25.52 -11.45 32.75
N GLY A 381 -24.94 -11.74 33.92
CA GLY A 381 -25.68 -11.87 35.18
C GLY A 381 -26.36 -10.56 35.61
N TYR A 382 -25.69 -9.43 35.44
CA TYR A 382 -26.26 -8.10 35.64
C TYR A 382 -27.49 -7.87 34.76
N LEU A 383 -27.40 -8.11 33.44
CA LEU A 383 -28.52 -7.94 32.52
C LEU A 383 -29.69 -8.88 32.84
N GLU A 384 -29.40 -10.12 33.25
CA GLU A 384 -30.43 -11.06 33.70
C GLU A 384 -31.16 -10.54 34.95
N GLN A 385 -30.42 -10.01 35.93
CA GLN A 385 -31.00 -9.44 37.15
C GLN A 385 -31.87 -8.22 36.85
N GLN A 386 -31.43 -7.32 35.95
CA GLN A 386 -32.26 -6.20 35.49
C GLN A 386 -33.56 -6.69 34.84
N GLY A 387 -33.51 -7.77 34.05
CA GLY A 387 -34.69 -8.38 33.46
C GLY A 387 -35.62 -9.10 34.43
N LYS A 388 -35.09 -9.66 35.54
CA LYS A 388 -35.91 -10.25 36.61
C LYS A 388 -36.61 -9.18 37.46
N ASN A 389 -35.95 -8.04 37.66
CA ASN A 389 -36.46 -6.92 38.44
C ASN A 389 -37.41 -6.01 37.64
N GLU A 390 -37.66 -6.32 36.36
CA GLU A 390 -38.43 -5.47 35.44
C GLU A 390 -37.95 -4.01 35.44
N ALA A 391 -36.62 -3.82 35.51
CA ALA A 391 -36.03 -2.50 35.65
C ALA A 391 -36.43 -1.58 34.49
N SER A 392 -36.84 -0.35 34.81
CA SER A 392 -37.18 0.66 33.82
C SER A 392 -35.93 1.14 33.07
N LEU A 393 -36.09 1.50 31.80
CA LEU A 393 -34.98 1.92 30.96
C LEU A 393 -34.57 3.38 31.28
N ASP A 394 -33.40 3.54 31.90
CA ASP A 394 -32.68 4.82 31.91
C ASP A 394 -31.73 4.88 30.69
N VAL A 395 -31.86 5.94 29.89
CA VAL A 395 -31.09 6.09 28.65
C VAL A 395 -29.57 6.20 28.88
N HIS A 396 -29.13 6.82 29.97
CA HIS A 396 -27.71 6.97 30.31
C HIS A 396 -27.12 5.65 30.79
N VAL A 397 -27.90 4.84 31.53
CA VAL A 397 -27.54 3.47 31.88
C VAL A 397 -27.45 2.62 30.62
N ARG A 398 -28.41 2.71 29.70
CA ARG A 398 -28.38 1.97 28.43
C ARG A 398 -27.16 2.30 27.58
N PHE A 399 -26.73 3.56 27.53
CA PHE A 399 -25.47 3.90 26.86
C PHE A 399 -24.26 3.28 27.54
N ALA A 400 -24.20 3.32 28.87
CA ALA A 400 -23.12 2.69 29.62
C ALA A 400 -23.07 1.18 29.37
N GLU A 401 -24.22 0.51 29.35
CA GLU A 401 -24.35 -0.90 29.00
C GLU A 401 -23.80 -1.18 27.60
N ILE A 402 -24.22 -0.42 26.58
CA ILE A 402 -23.75 -0.63 25.20
C ILE A 402 -22.23 -0.38 25.10
N VAL A 403 -21.69 0.64 25.77
CA VAL A 403 -20.24 0.92 25.77
C VAL A 403 -19.43 -0.19 26.42
N VAL A 404 -19.90 -0.72 27.56
CA VAL A 404 -19.26 -1.88 28.22
C VAL A 404 -19.31 -3.10 27.31
N SER A 405 -20.49 -3.40 26.75
CA SER A 405 -20.69 -4.52 25.84
C SER A 405 -19.80 -4.43 24.59
N ALA A 406 -19.71 -3.25 23.97
CA ALA A 406 -18.85 -2.99 22.83
C ALA A 406 -17.35 -3.20 23.15
N ALA A 407 -16.92 -2.88 24.36
CA ALA A 407 -15.54 -3.10 24.78
C ALA A 407 -15.23 -4.60 24.99
N ILE A 408 -16.10 -5.35 25.69
CA ILE A 408 -15.78 -6.72 26.13
C ILE A 408 -16.25 -7.83 25.17
N PHE A 409 -17.34 -7.62 24.42
CA PHE A 409 -17.84 -8.59 23.43
C PHE A 409 -17.39 -8.21 22.02
N SER A 410 -17.51 -6.94 21.62
CA SER A 410 -17.04 -6.50 20.30
C SER A 410 -15.54 -6.20 20.22
N GLY A 411 -14.81 -6.17 21.34
CA GLY A 411 -13.35 -6.01 21.37
C GLY A 411 -12.85 -4.59 21.07
N ILE A 412 -13.70 -3.55 21.13
CA ILE A 412 -13.24 -2.16 20.90
C ILE A 412 -12.31 -1.72 22.03
N ALA A 413 -11.02 -1.63 21.71
CA ALA A 413 -9.95 -1.44 22.68
C ALA A 413 -9.25 -0.06 22.55
N ASN A 414 -10.02 0.96 22.19
CA ASN A 414 -9.57 2.34 22.02
C ASN A 414 -10.45 3.31 22.83
N ALA A 415 -9.83 4.07 23.75
CA ALA A 415 -10.55 4.91 24.69
C ALA A 415 -11.34 6.02 24.00
N ASP A 416 -10.79 6.62 22.95
CA ASP A 416 -11.44 7.72 22.24
C ASP A 416 -12.62 7.22 21.41
N ARG A 417 -12.50 6.04 20.77
CA ARG A 417 -13.62 5.39 20.10
C ARG A 417 -14.75 5.04 21.08
N LEU A 418 -14.45 4.51 22.26
CA LEU A 418 -15.47 4.20 23.28
C LEU A 418 -16.17 5.46 23.82
N LYS A 419 -15.43 6.56 24.02
CA LYS A 419 -16.02 7.86 24.43
C LYS A 419 -16.97 8.40 23.36
N VAL A 420 -16.55 8.37 22.10
CA VAL A 420 -17.33 8.88 20.97
C VAL A 420 -18.52 7.97 20.64
N LEU A 421 -18.40 6.66 20.86
CA LEU A 421 -19.46 5.69 20.59
C LEU A 421 -20.76 6.07 21.30
N GLY A 422 -20.70 6.44 22.59
CA GLY A 422 -21.88 6.80 23.37
C GLY A 422 -22.71 7.92 22.74
N SER A 423 -22.08 8.96 22.19
CA SER A 423 -22.77 10.06 21.52
C SER A 423 -23.18 9.73 20.08
N ALA A 424 -22.48 8.82 19.42
CA ALA A 424 -22.79 8.34 18.07
C ALA A 424 -24.05 7.45 18.03
N LEU A 425 -24.39 6.73 19.11
CA LEU A 425 -25.47 5.73 19.11
C LEU A 425 -26.85 6.25 18.67
N LEU A 426 -27.26 7.48 19.02
CA LEU A 426 -28.55 8.01 18.58
C LEU A 426 -28.52 8.67 17.20
N THR A 427 -27.34 9.14 16.76
CA THR A 427 -27.21 10.01 15.58
C THR A 427 -26.60 9.32 14.37
N GLN A 428 -25.83 8.25 14.60
CA GLN A 428 -25.01 7.54 13.61
C GLN A 428 -25.26 6.02 13.61
N THR A 429 -26.37 5.56 14.19
CA THR A 429 -26.80 4.15 14.09
C THR A 429 -27.74 3.97 12.92
N TYR A 430 -27.47 2.96 12.09
CA TYR A 430 -28.22 2.72 10.87
C TYR A 430 -28.56 1.24 10.68
N LEU A 431 -29.65 0.99 9.97
CA LEU A 431 -30.03 -0.34 9.48
C LEU A 431 -29.94 -0.38 7.95
N LEU A 432 -29.08 -1.26 7.41
CA LEU A 432 -28.93 -1.46 5.96
C LEU A 432 -28.87 -2.96 5.64
N LYS A 433 -29.70 -3.43 4.70
CA LYS A 433 -29.78 -4.86 4.31
C LYS A 433 -29.85 -5.84 5.51
N ARG A 434 -30.58 -5.48 6.57
CA ARG A 434 -30.74 -6.21 7.85
C ARG A 434 -29.52 -6.17 8.80
N SER A 435 -28.43 -5.53 8.43
CA SER A 435 -27.29 -5.30 9.33
C SER A 435 -27.43 -3.95 10.04
N VAL A 436 -27.33 -3.98 11.37
CA VAL A 436 -27.18 -2.77 12.19
C VAL A 436 -25.72 -2.43 12.29
N PHE A 437 -25.37 -1.15 12.17
CA PHE A 437 -24.03 -0.66 12.41
C PHE A 437 -24.07 0.76 12.98
N VAL A 438 -22.96 1.15 13.60
CA VAL A 438 -22.77 2.49 14.18
C VAL A 438 -21.50 3.09 13.58
N ASP A 439 -21.62 4.26 12.95
CA ASP A 439 -20.47 4.99 12.43
C ASP A 439 -19.83 5.79 13.59
N VAL A 440 -18.62 5.41 14.02
CA VAL A 440 -17.86 6.09 15.08
C VAL A 440 -16.88 7.10 14.45
N PRO A 441 -17.13 8.42 14.58
CA PRO A 441 -16.24 9.43 13.99
C PRO A 441 -14.84 9.38 14.59
N LEU A 442 -13.82 9.41 13.73
CA LEU A 442 -12.41 9.51 14.13
C LEU A 442 -11.86 10.94 13.98
N GLY A 443 -12.60 11.82 13.30
CA GLY A 443 -12.20 13.21 13.00
C GLY A 443 -11.89 13.43 11.51
N HIS A 444 -11.97 14.70 11.06
CA HIS A 444 -11.68 15.12 9.68
C HIS A 444 -12.44 14.36 8.57
N GLY A 445 -13.64 13.84 8.87
CA GLY A 445 -14.49 13.09 7.94
C GLY A 445 -14.21 11.58 7.89
N ALA A 446 -13.22 11.09 8.65
CA ALA A 446 -12.94 9.66 8.77
C ALA A 446 -13.81 8.99 9.84
N VAL A 447 -14.09 7.71 9.62
CA VAL A 447 -15.00 6.93 10.43
C VAL A 447 -14.45 5.52 10.63
N PHE A 448 -14.69 4.97 11.81
CA PHE A 448 -14.61 3.53 12.06
C PHE A 448 -16.03 3.02 12.25
N ARG A 449 -16.50 2.15 11.35
CA ARG A 449 -17.83 1.57 11.45
C ARG A 449 -17.78 0.38 12.40
N TRP A 450 -18.65 0.35 13.38
CA TRP A 450 -18.78 -0.76 14.30
C TRP A 450 -20.01 -1.59 13.92
N PHE A 451 -19.80 -2.89 13.69
CA PHE A 451 -20.86 -3.90 13.59
C PHE A 451 -21.03 -4.57 14.96
N PRO A 452 -22.13 -4.31 15.68
CA PRO A 452 -22.31 -4.78 17.05
C PRO A 452 -22.40 -6.31 17.15
N ASP A 453 -21.78 -6.87 18.20
CA ASP A 453 -22.01 -8.26 18.64
C ASP A 453 -23.47 -8.52 19.04
N GLN A 454 -23.83 -9.78 19.26
CA GLN A 454 -25.19 -10.20 19.55
C GLN A 454 -25.81 -9.49 20.78
N VAL A 455 -25.03 -9.27 21.84
CA VAL A 455 -25.50 -8.62 23.07
C VAL A 455 -25.72 -7.14 22.80
N SER A 456 -24.71 -6.48 22.23
CA SER A 456 -24.74 -5.07 21.85
C SER A 456 -25.89 -4.76 20.89
N GLN A 457 -26.13 -5.63 19.90
CA GLN A 457 -27.21 -5.49 18.93
C GLN A 457 -28.59 -5.50 19.61
N LYS A 458 -28.82 -6.43 20.54
CA LYS A 458 -30.09 -6.49 21.30
C LYS A 458 -30.29 -5.26 22.16
N LEU A 459 -29.23 -4.78 22.83
CA LEU A 459 -29.27 -3.56 23.63
C LEU A 459 -29.64 -2.33 22.77
N ILE A 460 -29.08 -2.24 21.55
CA ILE A 460 -29.43 -1.19 20.58
C ILE A 460 -30.88 -1.34 20.12
N TYR A 461 -31.36 -2.56 19.88
CA TYR A 461 -32.78 -2.77 19.58
C TYR A 461 -33.70 -2.26 20.67
N GLY A 462 -33.38 -2.53 21.94
CA GLY A 462 -34.13 -2.00 23.08
C GLY A 462 -34.11 -0.47 23.13
N LEU A 463 -32.94 0.15 22.91
CA LEU A 463 -32.79 1.60 22.87
C LEU A 463 -33.74 2.25 21.85
N PHE A 464 -33.81 1.71 20.62
CA PHE A 464 -34.68 2.26 19.56
C PHE A 464 -36.16 1.87 19.69
N ARG A 465 -36.52 0.86 20.50
CA ARG A 465 -37.92 0.53 20.81
C ARG A 465 -38.52 1.44 21.88
N ALA A 466 -37.71 1.93 22.81
CA ALA A 466 -38.17 2.77 23.91
C ALA A 466 -38.47 4.23 23.50
N GLU A 467 -38.70 4.51 22.21
CA GLU A 467 -39.04 5.83 21.65
C GLU A 467 -38.18 6.99 22.18
N THR A 468 -36.85 6.83 22.20
CA THR A 468 -35.89 7.85 22.70
C THR A 468 -35.74 9.09 21.80
N ALA A 469 -36.68 9.33 20.89
CA ALA A 469 -36.63 10.44 19.93
C ALA A 469 -36.72 11.79 20.69
N GLY A 470 -35.61 12.53 20.70
CA GLY A 470 -35.52 13.88 21.29
C GLY A 470 -34.83 13.97 22.66
N GLN A 471 -34.40 12.87 23.27
CA GLN A 471 -33.62 12.92 24.52
C GLN A 471 -32.19 13.43 24.26
N LYS A 472 -31.75 14.46 25.01
CA LYS A 472 -30.37 14.98 24.95
C LYS A 472 -29.44 14.16 25.83
N ILE A 473 -28.36 13.64 25.24
CA ILE A 473 -27.32 12.90 25.97
C ILE A 473 -26.54 13.88 26.85
N GLN A 474 -26.53 13.62 28.16
CA GLN A 474 -25.70 14.33 29.13
C GLN A 474 -24.45 13.48 29.39
N GLU A 475 -23.30 13.96 28.90
CA GLU A 475 -22.03 13.24 29.00
C GLU A 475 -21.66 12.92 30.46
N ASN A 476 -21.86 13.87 31.37
CA ASN A 476 -21.58 13.68 32.80
C ASN A 476 -22.44 12.58 33.44
N LYS A 477 -23.73 12.48 33.09
CA LYS A 477 -24.63 11.43 33.60
C LYS A 477 -24.25 10.06 33.05
N THR A 478 -23.96 10.00 31.74
CA THR A 478 -23.50 8.78 31.06
C THR A 478 -22.18 8.29 31.65
N ARG A 479 -21.22 9.19 31.89
CA ARG A 479 -19.95 8.87 32.55
C ARG A 479 -20.16 8.37 33.98
N LYS A 480 -21.12 8.95 34.73
CA LYS A 480 -21.46 8.50 36.09
C LYS A 480 -22.09 7.10 36.06
N ALA A 481 -23.01 6.83 35.15
CA ALA A 481 -23.60 5.50 34.95
C ALA A 481 -22.54 4.47 34.56
N LEU A 482 -21.66 4.82 33.63
CA LEU A 482 -20.53 3.98 33.21
C LEU A 482 -19.58 3.68 34.37
N ASN A 483 -19.22 4.69 35.17
CA ASN A 483 -18.42 4.48 36.36
C ASN A 483 -19.11 3.54 37.36
N SER A 484 -20.41 3.72 37.59
CA SER A 484 -21.17 2.86 38.49
C SER A 484 -21.17 1.41 38.02
N LEU A 485 -21.48 1.19 36.73
CA LEU A 485 -21.53 -0.14 36.13
C LEU A 485 -20.15 -0.80 36.11
N VAL A 486 -19.10 -0.09 35.70
CA VAL A 486 -17.73 -0.63 35.72
C VAL A 486 -17.27 -0.94 37.15
N CYS A 487 -17.61 -0.11 38.14
CA CYS A 487 -17.31 -0.39 39.53
C CYS A 487 -18.06 -1.63 40.06
N GLU A 488 -19.30 -1.84 39.64
CA GLU A 488 -20.08 -3.04 39.98
C GLU A 488 -19.48 -4.30 39.36
N LEU A 489 -19.02 -4.24 38.11
CA LEU A 489 -18.49 -5.39 37.38
C LEU A 489 -17.03 -5.74 37.70
N VAL A 490 -16.18 -4.73 37.93
CA VAL A 490 -14.71 -4.88 38.03
C VAL A 490 -14.19 -4.59 39.44
N GLY A 491 -14.99 -3.96 40.30
CA GLY A 491 -14.57 -3.46 41.61
C GLY A 491 -13.70 -2.19 41.55
N SER A 492 -13.39 -1.63 42.73
CA SER A 492 -12.56 -0.44 43.01
C SER A 492 -12.91 0.88 42.26
N ALA A 493 -13.05 1.98 43.01
CA ALA A 493 -13.49 3.29 42.49
C ALA A 493 -12.40 4.19 41.85
N GLY A 494 -11.24 3.65 41.46
CA GLY A 494 -10.09 4.44 40.99
C GLY A 494 -9.92 4.52 39.47
N GLY A 495 -9.70 5.73 38.94
CA GLY A 495 -9.29 5.97 37.55
C GLY A 495 -10.43 6.05 36.51
N CYS A 496 -10.07 6.45 35.28
CA CYS A 496 -10.99 6.58 34.15
C CYS A 496 -11.60 5.21 33.77
N PRO A 497 -12.93 5.10 33.60
CA PRO A 497 -13.58 3.82 33.29
C PRO A 497 -13.21 3.30 31.89
N TYR A 498 -13.01 4.21 30.93
CA TYR A 498 -12.62 3.87 29.57
C TYR A 498 -11.24 3.21 29.53
N ASP A 499 -10.26 3.74 30.28
CA ASP A 499 -8.90 3.17 30.28
C ASP A 499 -8.86 1.76 30.87
N ARG A 500 -9.72 1.50 31.88
CA ARG A 500 -9.89 0.16 32.45
C ARG A 500 -10.50 -0.81 31.45
N LEU A 501 -11.61 -0.43 30.80
CA LEU A 501 -12.24 -1.24 29.76
C LEU A 501 -11.28 -1.52 28.60
N VAL A 502 -10.53 -0.51 28.16
CA VAL A 502 -9.52 -0.64 27.10
C VAL A 502 -8.43 -1.63 27.49
N ARG A 503 -7.88 -1.55 28.71
CA ARG A 503 -6.84 -2.48 29.16
C ARG A 503 -7.31 -3.94 29.06
N ILE A 504 -8.51 -4.21 29.56
CA ILE A 504 -9.10 -5.55 29.57
C ILE A 504 -9.46 -6.00 28.15
N SER A 505 -10.09 -5.12 27.36
CA SER A 505 -10.44 -5.38 25.96
C SER A 505 -9.21 -5.67 25.08
N ARG A 506 -8.07 -5.01 25.33
CA ARG A 506 -6.80 -5.31 24.63
C ARG A 506 -6.30 -6.72 24.94
N ALA A 507 -6.36 -7.15 26.20
CA ALA A 507 -5.94 -8.49 26.58
C ALA A 507 -6.86 -9.56 25.98
N VAL A 508 -8.18 -9.32 25.99
CA VAL A 508 -9.19 -10.20 25.39
C VAL A 508 -9.02 -10.33 23.88
N SER A 509 -9.06 -9.20 23.15
CA SER A 509 -8.90 -9.21 21.69
C SER A 509 -7.51 -9.70 21.25
N GLY A 510 -6.44 -9.39 21.98
CA GLY A 510 -5.08 -9.82 21.65
C GLY A 510 -4.82 -11.32 21.84
N ILE A 511 -5.68 -12.03 22.58
CA ILE A 511 -5.61 -13.49 22.77
C ILE A 511 -6.62 -14.21 21.87
N GLU A 512 -7.85 -13.71 21.77
CA GLU A 512 -8.96 -14.37 21.06
C GLU A 512 -9.03 -14.06 19.57
N MET A 513 -8.45 -12.94 19.11
CA MET A 513 -8.53 -12.51 17.71
C MET A 513 -7.14 -12.50 17.06
N PRO A 514 -7.06 -12.53 15.71
CA PRO A 514 -5.82 -12.26 14.99
C PRO A 514 -5.24 -10.90 15.39
N GLY A 515 -3.92 -10.83 15.49
CA GLY A 515 -3.22 -9.63 15.95
C GLY A 515 -3.47 -8.39 15.07
N TYR A 516 -3.66 -8.56 13.77
CA TYR A 516 -4.01 -7.45 12.88
C TYR A 516 -5.43 -6.89 13.13
N ILE A 517 -6.40 -7.74 13.49
CA ILE A 517 -7.76 -7.30 13.87
C ILE A 517 -7.72 -6.57 15.20
N SER A 518 -7.05 -7.15 16.21
CA SER A 518 -6.87 -6.52 17.53
C SER A 518 -6.14 -5.17 17.42
N SER A 519 -5.17 -5.06 16.52
CA SER A 519 -4.44 -3.81 16.26
C SER A 519 -5.32 -2.73 15.61
N CYS A 520 -6.21 -3.12 14.69
CA CYS A 520 -7.22 -2.22 14.13
C CYS A 520 -8.22 -1.75 15.18
N LEU A 521 -8.70 -2.65 16.06
CA LEU A 521 -9.66 -2.35 17.14
C LEU A 521 -9.07 -1.44 18.23
N SER A 522 -7.81 -1.65 18.59
CA SER A 522 -7.08 -0.83 19.56
C SER A 522 -6.62 0.52 19.01
N GLY A 523 -6.59 0.66 17.68
CA GLY A 523 -6.12 1.86 16.97
C GLY A 523 -4.59 1.93 16.84
N VAL A 524 -3.87 0.84 17.13
CA VAL A 524 -2.43 0.71 16.82
C VAL A 524 -2.22 0.80 15.32
N ILE A 525 -3.07 0.11 14.54
CA ILE A 525 -3.21 0.32 13.10
C ILE A 525 -4.38 1.30 12.91
N PRO A 526 -4.17 2.46 12.28
CA PRO A 526 -5.19 3.49 12.13
C PRO A 526 -6.18 3.16 11.00
N ALA A 527 -6.85 2.00 11.09
CA ALA A 527 -7.80 1.52 10.10
C ALA A 527 -9.02 2.44 9.97
N VAL A 528 -9.47 2.61 8.72
CA VAL A 528 -10.54 3.54 8.33
C VAL A 528 -11.58 2.78 7.52
N SER A 529 -12.84 2.92 7.92
CA SER A 529 -13.98 2.38 7.17
C SER A 529 -14.36 3.29 6.01
N LEU A 530 -15.04 2.73 5.01
CA LEU A 530 -15.68 3.54 3.97
C LEU A 530 -16.67 4.53 4.60
N PRO A 531 -16.59 5.84 4.26
CA PRO A 531 -17.56 6.82 4.72
C PRO A 531 -18.98 6.42 4.29
N LEU A 532 -19.98 6.86 5.06
CA LEU A 532 -21.37 6.40 4.92
C LEU A 532 -21.91 6.42 3.46
N PRO A 533 -21.69 7.47 2.64
CA PRO A 533 -22.15 7.46 1.25
C PRO A 533 -21.50 6.35 0.42
N GLN A 534 -20.17 6.20 0.51
CA GLN A 534 -19.41 5.17 -0.21
C GLN A 534 -19.81 3.76 0.26
N TRP A 535 -20.05 3.57 1.55
CA TRP A 535 -20.54 2.30 2.10
C TRP A 535 -21.90 1.92 1.53
N VAL A 536 -22.86 2.86 1.53
CA VAL A 536 -24.18 2.64 0.95
C VAL A 536 -24.06 2.33 -0.55
N ARG A 537 -23.21 3.05 -1.29
CA ARG A 537 -22.93 2.80 -2.72
C ARG A 537 -22.45 1.36 -2.95
N VAL A 538 -21.41 0.95 -2.23
CA VAL A 538 -20.77 -0.38 -2.34
C VAL A 538 -21.74 -1.50 -1.99
N VAL A 539 -22.40 -1.42 -0.84
CA VAL A 539 -23.28 -2.49 -0.35
C VAL A 539 -24.55 -2.62 -1.18
N THR A 540 -25.13 -1.50 -1.62
CA THR A 540 -26.38 -1.52 -2.41
C THR A 540 -26.15 -1.77 -3.89
N GLY A 541 -24.93 -1.55 -4.41
CA GLY A 541 -24.62 -1.60 -5.83
C GLY A 541 -25.22 -0.45 -6.65
N LYS A 542 -25.82 0.56 -5.99
CA LYS A 542 -26.40 1.75 -6.62
C LYS A 542 -25.37 2.86 -6.70
N SER A 543 -25.47 3.72 -7.73
CA SER A 543 -24.61 4.91 -7.85
C SER A 543 -25.12 6.04 -6.96
N LEU A 544 -24.22 6.87 -6.45
CA LEU A 544 -24.61 8.08 -5.71
C LEU A 544 -25.29 9.10 -6.65
N THR A 545 -26.21 9.89 -6.11
CA THR A 545 -26.72 11.07 -6.81
C THR A 545 -25.91 12.29 -6.36
N SER A 546 -25.31 13.02 -7.31
CA SER A 546 -24.90 14.40 -7.06
C SER A 546 -26.11 15.15 -6.52
N GLY A 547 -26.00 15.84 -5.38
CA GLY A 547 -27.13 16.59 -4.83
C GLY A 547 -27.69 17.58 -5.86
N GLY A 548 -28.95 17.38 -6.25
CA GLY A 548 -29.67 18.16 -7.26
C GLY A 548 -29.62 17.55 -8.65
N GLU A 549 -30.77 17.55 -9.33
CA GLU A 549 -30.88 17.39 -10.78
C GLU A 549 -29.75 18.14 -11.50
N PRO A 550 -29.33 17.71 -12.71
CA PRO A 550 -28.49 18.53 -13.55
C PRO A 550 -29.31 19.75 -13.98
N ALA A 551 -29.39 20.76 -13.10
CA ALA A 551 -29.71 22.11 -13.53
C ALA A 551 -28.68 22.42 -14.60
N ALA A 552 -29.18 22.67 -15.82
CA ALA A 552 -28.41 22.96 -17.02
C ALA A 552 -27.50 24.21 -16.92
N ASN A 553 -27.19 24.69 -15.71
CA ASN A 553 -26.44 25.91 -15.40
C ASN A 553 -25.53 25.78 -14.16
N GLN A 554 -25.10 24.59 -13.73
CA GLN A 554 -23.87 24.51 -12.93
C GLN A 554 -22.68 24.69 -13.89
N PRO A 555 -21.80 25.69 -13.69
CA PRO A 555 -20.62 25.82 -14.51
C PRO A 555 -19.83 24.54 -14.37
N ASP A 556 -19.75 23.84 -15.48
CA ASP A 556 -19.07 22.59 -15.66
C ASP A 556 -17.69 22.65 -14.98
N LYS A 557 -17.39 21.67 -14.12
CA LYS A 557 -16.04 21.53 -13.52
C LYS A 557 -14.97 21.20 -14.58
N SER A 558 -15.30 21.30 -15.86
CA SER A 558 -14.44 21.11 -17.03
C SER A 558 -13.51 22.29 -17.30
N ASP A 559 -13.70 23.47 -16.69
CA ASP A 559 -12.79 24.63 -16.86
C ASP A 559 -11.55 24.59 -15.92
N ASN A 560 -11.00 23.40 -15.67
CA ASN A 560 -9.70 23.25 -15.02
C ASN A 560 -8.61 23.29 -16.10
N TRP A 561 -8.15 24.49 -16.45
CA TRP A 561 -6.94 24.61 -17.29
C TRP A 561 -5.74 24.01 -16.54
N THR A 562 -5.04 23.11 -17.21
CA THR A 562 -3.87 22.42 -16.68
C THR A 562 -2.77 22.45 -17.73
N PRO A 563 -1.55 22.87 -17.38
CA PRO A 563 -0.45 22.94 -18.35
C PRO A 563 -0.09 21.55 -18.87
N VAL A 564 0.14 21.44 -20.18
CA VAL A 564 0.67 20.23 -20.79
C VAL A 564 2.15 20.11 -20.41
N ILE A 565 2.49 19.05 -19.67
CA ILE A 565 3.86 18.86 -19.12
C ILE A 565 4.75 18.12 -20.13
N LYS A 566 4.18 17.50 -21.17
CA LYS A 566 4.87 16.61 -22.13
C LYS A 566 6.14 17.23 -22.74
N ASN A 567 6.12 18.52 -23.06
CA ASN A 567 7.24 19.23 -23.70
C ASN A 567 8.13 20.00 -22.70
N SER A 568 7.91 19.85 -21.40
CA SER A 568 8.67 20.55 -20.36
C SER A 568 9.97 19.82 -20.01
N LYS A 569 10.95 20.55 -19.45
CA LYS A 569 12.16 19.90 -18.91
C LYS A 569 11.79 19.01 -17.73
N ARG A 570 12.28 17.77 -17.70
CA ARG A 570 12.01 16.87 -16.56
C ARG A 570 12.64 17.31 -15.25
N GLN A 571 13.81 17.95 -15.33
CA GLN A 571 14.59 18.43 -14.19
C GLN A 571 14.96 19.90 -14.39
N HIS A 572 15.27 20.58 -13.29
CA HIS A 572 15.88 21.90 -13.33
C HIS A 572 17.15 21.96 -12.50
N THR A 573 18.11 22.73 -12.98
CA THR A 573 19.30 23.12 -12.24
C THR A 573 18.96 24.21 -11.21
N ALA A 574 19.86 24.44 -10.25
CA ALA A 574 19.72 25.53 -9.28
C ALA A 574 19.63 26.92 -9.96
N GLY A 575 20.31 27.11 -11.10
CA GLY A 575 20.25 28.33 -11.89
C GLY A 575 18.86 28.57 -12.49
N GLU A 576 18.32 27.56 -13.16
CA GLU A 576 16.99 27.60 -13.78
C GLU A 576 15.88 27.77 -12.73
N GLY A 577 15.99 27.09 -11.58
CA GLY A 577 15.06 27.27 -10.47
C GLY A 577 15.02 28.72 -9.95
N ARG A 578 16.17 29.39 -9.87
CA ARG A 578 16.25 30.82 -9.50
C ARG A 578 15.67 31.73 -10.59
N ALA A 579 15.86 31.40 -11.87
CA ALA A 579 15.28 32.13 -12.99
C ALA A 579 13.74 32.04 -12.95
N PHE A 580 13.19 30.83 -12.76
CA PHE A 580 11.76 30.62 -12.57
C PHE A 580 11.21 31.45 -11.41
N LEU A 581 11.81 31.41 -10.22
CA LEU A 581 11.30 32.16 -9.07
C LEU A 581 11.30 33.68 -9.28
N ARG A 582 12.29 34.21 -10.01
CA ARG A 582 12.31 35.63 -10.39
C ARG A 582 11.17 35.95 -11.34
N GLU A 583 11.00 35.15 -12.39
CA GLU A 583 9.96 35.37 -13.39
C GLU A 583 8.55 35.18 -12.82
N PHE A 584 8.34 34.12 -12.04
CA PHE A 584 7.08 33.84 -11.36
C PHE A 584 6.64 34.99 -10.44
N ARG A 585 7.57 35.56 -9.66
CA ARG A 585 7.29 36.76 -8.84
C ARG A 585 7.03 37.99 -9.70
N ARG A 586 7.74 38.16 -10.83
CA ARG A 586 7.51 39.26 -11.78
C ARG A 586 6.09 39.20 -12.35
N LEU A 587 5.62 38.02 -12.77
CA LEU A 587 4.27 37.81 -13.31
C LEU A 587 3.19 38.10 -12.25
N ILE A 588 3.36 37.60 -11.01
CA ILE A 588 2.43 37.88 -9.91
C ILE A 588 2.39 39.39 -9.58
N SER A 589 3.52 40.07 -9.60
CA SER A 589 3.60 41.52 -9.35
C SER A 589 2.96 42.33 -10.50
N ALA A 590 3.22 41.94 -11.76
CA ALA A 590 2.66 42.60 -12.93
C ALA A 590 1.12 42.51 -12.97
N ALA A 591 0.56 41.34 -12.66
CA ALA A 591 -0.90 41.15 -12.60
C ALA A 591 -1.57 41.88 -11.42
N ARG A 592 -0.82 42.22 -10.37
CA ARG A 592 -1.33 43.09 -9.29
C ARG A 592 -1.51 44.54 -9.75
N ASN A 593 -0.67 45.01 -10.67
CA ASN A 593 -0.57 46.40 -11.11
C ASN A 593 -1.29 46.70 -12.44
N THR A 594 -2.18 45.80 -12.91
CA THR A 594 -2.86 45.95 -14.21
C THR A 594 -3.74 47.21 -14.29
N LYS A 595 -3.51 48.04 -15.32
CA LYS A 595 -4.24 49.31 -15.58
C LYS A 595 -5.77 49.09 -15.62
N ARG A 596 -6.52 50.13 -15.24
CA ARG A 596 -7.98 50.07 -15.07
C ARG A 596 -8.69 50.16 -16.42
N THR A 597 -9.42 49.12 -16.79
CA THR A 597 -10.33 49.09 -17.94
C THR A 597 -11.71 48.60 -17.50
N GLY A 598 -12.72 49.48 -17.55
CA GLY A 598 -14.13 49.18 -17.23
C GLY A 598 -14.51 49.03 -15.74
N ASN A 599 -15.76 48.61 -15.50
CA ASN A 599 -16.42 48.48 -14.18
C ASN A 599 -16.09 47.19 -13.39
N GLN A 600 -15.06 46.44 -13.76
CA GLN A 600 -14.71 45.20 -13.05
C GLN A 600 -13.95 45.47 -11.73
N LEU A 601 -14.36 44.78 -10.66
CA LEU A 601 -13.67 44.76 -9.37
C LEU A 601 -12.19 44.41 -9.56
N ALA A 602 -11.29 45.18 -8.95
CA ALA A 602 -9.84 45.04 -9.10
C ALA A 602 -9.34 43.60 -8.87
N ARG A 603 -9.94 42.89 -7.90
CA ARG A 603 -9.61 41.48 -7.57
C ARG A 603 -9.85 40.50 -8.73
N THR A 604 -10.92 40.70 -9.50
CA THR A 604 -11.30 39.81 -10.61
C THR A 604 -10.38 40.04 -11.80
N ARG A 605 -10.01 41.30 -12.03
CA ARG A 605 -9.06 41.71 -13.07
C ARG A 605 -7.67 41.13 -12.86
N SER A 606 -7.08 41.33 -11.67
CA SER A 606 -5.73 40.82 -11.36
C SER A 606 -5.64 39.31 -11.47
N LYS A 607 -6.68 38.58 -11.04
CA LYS A 607 -6.73 37.11 -11.22
C LYS A 607 -6.81 36.72 -12.70
N ARG A 608 -7.65 37.40 -13.51
CA ARG A 608 -7.79 37.11 -14.94
C ARG A 608 -6.49 37.38 -15.69
N GLU A 609 -5.81 38.47 -15.38
CA GLU A 609 -4.51 38.81 -15.96
C GLU A 609 -3.42 37.80 -15.54
N LEU A 610 -3.40 37.41 -14.26
CA LEU A 610 -2.46 36.39 -13.78
C LEU A 610 -2.68 35.04 -14.48
N VAL A 611 -3.94 34.62 -14.66
CA VAL A 611 -4.28 33.40 -15.41
C VAL A 611 -3.77 33.50 -16.84
N LYS A 612 -4.10 34.58 -17.55
CA LYS A 612 -3.66 34.79 -18.94
C LYS A 612 -2.14 34.76 -19.08
N THR A 613 -1.43 35.50 -18.23
CA THR A 613 0.04 35.60 -18.30
C THR A 613 0.75 34.30 -17.91
N LEU A 614 0.24 33.55 -16.91
CA LEU A 614 0.79 32.24 -16.57
C LEU A 614 0.56 31.20 -17.67
N GLN A 615 -0.59 31.22 -18.34
CA GLN A 615 -0.89 30.33 -19.47
C GLN A 615 0.09 30.56 -20.62
N LEU A 616 0.28 31.82 -21.03
CA LEU A 616 1.27 32.22 -22.05
C LEU A 616 2.70 31.88 -21.65
N ALA A 617 3.06 32.10 -20.38
CA ALA A 617 4.40 31.76 -19.89
C ALA A 617 4.64 30.25 -19.97
N CYS A 618 3.67 29.42 -19.60
CA CYS A 618 3.78 27.97 -19.69
C CYS A 618 4.09 27.49 -21.12
N GLU A 619 3.56 28.15 -22.15
CA GLU A 619 3.80 27.79 -23.55
C GLU A 619 5.19 28.21 -24.06
N SER A 620 5.82 29.24 -23.47
CA SER A 620 6.99 29.93 -24.04
C SER A 620 8.29 29.87 -23.22
N SER A 621 8.24 29.49 -21.95
CA SER A 621 9.32 29.76 -20.98
C SER A 621 10.30 28.61 -20.70
N GLY A 622 10.10 27.42 -21.31
CA GLY A 622 10.98 26.27 -21.14
C GLY A 622 11.10 25.74 -19.69
N TRP A 623 10.10 26.01 -18.86
CA TRP A 623 10.04 25.62 -17.45
C TRP A 623 10.08 24.10 -17.24
N SER A 624 10.55 23.66 -16.06
CA SER A 624 10.52 22.24 -15.69
C SER A 624 9.12 21.77 -15.29
N ALA A 625 8.92 20.46 -15.23
CA ALA A 625 7.64 19.85 -14.88
C ALA A 625 7.05 20.42 -13.56
N LEU A 626 7.84 20.48 -12.48
CA LEU A 626 7.39 21.07 -11.21
C LEU A 626 6.98 22.55 -11.36
N GLN A 627 7.74 23.32 -12.14
CA GLN A 627 7.49 24.75 -12.34
C GLN A 627 6.18 24.99 -13.08
N MET A 628 5.90 24.17 -14.10
CA MET A 628 4.62 24.14 -14.82
C MET A 628 3.48 23.74 -13.88
N MET A 629 3.66 22.69 -13.07
CA MET A 629 2.67 22.26 -12.09
C MET A 629 2.34 23.34 -11.06
N LEU A 630 3.34 24.10 -10.58
CA LEU A 630 3.16 25.22 -9.68
C LEU A 630 2.35 26.35 -10.33
N ALA A 631 2.62 26.68 -11.59
CA ALA A 631 1.84 27.65 -12.35
C ALA A 631 0.38 27.20 -12.54
N GLY A 632 0.17 25.92 -12.87
CA GLY A 632 -1.15 25.29 -12.94
C GLY A 632 -1.92 25.38 -11.63
N TRP A 633 -1.26 25.11 -10.50
CA TRP A 633 -1.88 25.25 -9.18
C TRP A 633 -2.24 26.71 -8.86
N THR A 634 -1.41 27.68 -9.24
CA THR A 634 -1.74 29.10 -9.07
C THR A 634 -2.94 29.51 -9.91
N VAL A 635 -3.07 29.00 -11.14
CA VAL A 635 -4.28 29.19 -11.96
C VAL A 635 -5.50 28.57 -11.28
N HIS A 636 -5.35 27.37 -10.70
CA HIS A 636 -6.41 26.72 -9.93
C HIS A 636 -6.84 27.55 -8.71
N LEU A 637 -5.91 28.10 -7.92
CA LEU A 637 -6.20 28.99 -6.79
C LEU A 637 -6.94 30.27 -7.24
N CYS A 638 -6.61 30.80 -8.43
CA CYS A 638 -7.31 31.95 -9.00
C CYS A 638 -8.78 31.63 -9.30
N ARG A 639 -9.06 30.48 -9.92
CA ARG A 639 -10.40 30.07 -10.40
C ARG A 639 -11.28 29.45 -9.31
N HIS A 640 -10.73 28.56 -8.49
CA HIS A 640 -11.50 27.67 -7.60
C HIS A 640 -11.22 27.89 -6.11
N GLY A 641 -10.16 28.64 -5.77
CA GLY A 641 -9.77 28.89 -4.38
C GLY A 641 -9.14 27.67 -3.70
N THR A 642 -9.31 27.54 -2.38
CA THR A 642 -8.90 26.36 -1.61
C THR A 642 -10.10 25.47 -1.27
N ARG A 643 -9.85 24.23 -0.83
CA ARG A 643 -10.90 23.34 -0.28
C ARG A 643 -11.71 24.00 0.85
N SER A 644 -11.07 24.86 1.66
CA SER A 644 -11.72 25.58 2.77
C SER A 644 -12.40 26.89 2.36
N LYS A 645 -11.95 27.53 1.27
CA LYS A 645 -12.45 28.84 0.84
C LYS A 645 -12.47 28.93 -0.69
N LYS A 646 -13.67 28.78 -1.27
CA LYS A 646 -13.91 28.83 -2.72
C LYS A 646 -13.51 30.16 -3.38
N VAL A 647 -13.58 31.28 -2.65
CA VAL A 647 -13.25 32.61 -3.18
C VAL A 647 -12.09 33.22 -2.39
N LEU A 648 -10.88 33.15 -2.94
CA LEU A 648 -9.68 33.74 -2.35
C LEU A 648 -9.48 35.20 -2.77
N ALA A 649 -8.90 36.02 -1.88
CA ALA A 649 -8.37 37.33 -2.25
C ALA A 649 -7.07 37.15 -3.06
N TYR A 650 -6.76 38.11 -3.95
CA TYR A 650 -5.53 38.05 -4.77
C TYR A 650 -4.27 37.98 -3.91
N SER A 651 -4.21 38.77 -2.83
CA SER A 651 -3.10 38.74 -1.86
C SER A 651 -2.91 37.37 -1.21
N THR A 652 -3.99 36.59 -1.02
CA THR A 652 -3.91 35.22 -0.52
C THR A 652 -3.33 34.26 -1.56
N VAL A 653 -3.73 34.41 -2.83
CA VAL A 653 -3.17 33.62 -3.95
C VAL A 653 -1.67 33.89 -4.08
N GLU A 654 -1.26 35.16 -4.06
CA GLU A 654 0.14 35.59 -4.04
C GLU A 654 0.89 34.97 -2.87
N LYS A 655 0.37 35.12 -1.63
CA LYS A 655 0.99 34.58 -0.42
C LYS A 655 1.25 33.07 -0.53
N TYR A 656 0.23 32.31 -0.93
CA TYR A 656 0.32 30.84 -0.98
C TYR A 656 1.23 30.34 -2.10
N SER A 657 1.06 30.89 -3.30
CA SER A 657 1.85 30.50 -4.47
C SER A 657 3.33 30.79 -4.27
N VAL A 658 3.66 31.99 -3.77
CA VAL A 658 5.06 32.40 -3.55
C VAL A 658 5.69 31.62 -2.39
N LEU A 659 4.95 31.36 -1.30
CA LEU A 659 5.46 30.56 -0.17
C LEU A 659 5.86 29.16 -0.63
N VAL A 660 4.96 28.45 -1.31
CA VAL A 660 5.22 27.08 -1.78
C VAL A 660 6.36 27.06 -2.80
N ALA A 661 6.29 27.90 -3.85
CA ALA A 661 7.30 27.92 -4.90
C ALA A 661 8.71 28.21 -4.34
N SER A 662 8.82 29.20 -3.44
CA SER A 662 10.12 29.62 -2.87
C SER A 662 10.80 28.56 -2.01
N ARG A 663 10.05 27.59 -1.47
CA ARG A 663 10.58 26.50 -0.64
C ARG A 663 10.74 25.19 -1.39
N LEU A 664 9.84 24.91 -2.33
CA LEU A 664 9.84 23.65 -3.06
C LEU A 664 10.83 23.62 -4.22
N VAL A 665 11.02 24.73 -4.95
CA VAL A 665 11.94 24.80 -6.10
C VAL A 665 13.41 24.56 -5.69
N PRO A 666 13.93 25.10 -4.57
CA PRO A 666 15.31 24.85 -4.15
C PRO A 666 15.61 23.43 -3.66
N VAL A 667 14.60 22.70 -3.15
CA VAL A 667 14.79 21.31 -2.66
C VAL A 667 14.60 20.26 -3.76
N SER A 668 14.12 20.67 -4.93
CA SER A 668 13.84 19.81 -6.09
C SER A 668 14.87 19.91 -7.20
N VAL A 669 16.03 20.52 -6.94
CA VAL A 669 17.13 20.63 -7.91
C VAL A 669 17.57 19.23 -8.35
N ASN A 670 17.67 19.03 -9.66
CA ASN A 670 18.01 17.76 -10.33
C ASN A 670 17.06 16.59 -9.98
N LEU A 671 15.87 16.86 -9.44
CA LEU A 671 14.85 15.83 -9.24
C LEU A 671 13.90 15.82 -10.43
N ASP A 672 13.65 14.63 -10.98
CA ASP A 672 12.51 14.40 -11.86
C ASP A 672 11.26 14.23 -10.97
N VAL A 673 10.60 15.35 -10.67
CA VAL A 673 9.40 15.37 -9.81
C VAL A 673 8.30 14.47 -10.37
N TYR A 674 8.26 14.26 -11.68
CA TYR A 674 7.28 13.39 -12.33
C TYR A 674 7.55 11.89 -12.11
N ALA A 675 8.74 11.52 -11.66
CA ALA A 675 9.16 10.14 -11.41
C ALA A 675 9.32 9.79 -9.92
N LEU A 676 9.01 10.71 -9.01
CA LEU A 676 9.12 10.45 -7.56
C LEU A 676 7.99 9.52 -7.09
N ASP A 677 8.35 8.55 -6.24
CA ASP A 677 7.41 7.75 -5.45
C ASP A 677 6.90 8.52 -4.21
N GLU A 678 5.90 7.97 -3.53
CA GLU A 678 5.30 8.55 -2.31
C GLU A 678 6.37 8.95 -1.27
N VAL A 679 7.33 8.05 -0.98
CA VAL A 679 8.39 8.27 0.02
C VAL A 679 9.33 9.40 -0.40
N ALA A 680 9.65 9.49 -1.69
CA ALA A 680 10.51 10.56 -2.19
C ALA A 680 9.81 11.92 -2.21
N TYR A 681 8.49 11.95 -2.44
CA TYR A 681 7.68 13.14 -2.26
C TYR A 681 7.62 13.57 -0.80
N GLU A 682 7.40 12.62 0.12
CA GLU A 682 7.40 12.86 1.56
C GLU A 682 8.73 13.47 2.02
N GLU A 683 9.86 12.88 1.62
CA GLU A 683 11.20 13.38 1.92
C GLU A 683 11.44 14.77 1.32
N MET A 684 10.99 15.03 0.08
CA MET A 684 11.10 16.35 -0.55
C MET A 684 10.33 17.41 0.24
N TYR A 685 9.09 17.11 0.65
CA TYR A 685 8.26 18.01 1.45
C TYR A 685 8.79 18.19 2.87
N LEU A 686 9.28 17.12 3.50
CA LEU A 686 9.93 17.18 4.81
C LEU A 686 11.13 18.11 4.77
N ARG A 687 12.02 17.99 3.77
CA ARG A 687 13.15 18.91 3.57
C ARG A 687 12.72 20.35 3.37
N ALA A 688 11.61 20.59 2.66
CA ALA A 688 11.07 21.94 2.47
C ALA A 688 10.58 22.54 3.80
N VAL A 689 9.90 21.74 4.62
CA VAL A 689 9.37 22.14 5.94
C VAL A 689 10.49 22.36 6.96
N GLU A 690 11.48 21.47 7.03
CA GLU A 690 12.59 21.57 7.99
C GLU A 690 13.44 22.83 7.77
N ARG A 691 13.60 23.25 6.50
CA ARG A 691 14.32 24.48 6.12
C ARG A 691 13.54 25.76 6.38
N GLU A 692 12.25 25.69 6.70
CA GLU A 692 11.41 26.86 6.98
C GLU A 692 11.51 27.28 8.46
N GLU A 693 11.31 28.58 8.71
CA GLU A 693 11.29 29.12 10.08
C GLU A 693 10.17 28.47 10.92
N PRO A 694 10.43 28.11 12.21
CA PRO A 694 9.48 27.36 13.05
C PRO A 694 8.04 27.90 13.03
N LYS A 695 7.87 29.23 13.10
CA LYS A 695 6.57 29.92 13.08
C LYS A 695 5.75 29.75 11.79
N ARG A 696 6.38 29.38 10.66
CA ARG A 696 5.73 29.21 9.35
C ARG A 696 5.67 27.77 8.87
N ARG A 697 6.31 26.82 9.56
CA ARG A 697 6.37 25.41 9.16
C ARG A 697 4.98 24.80 9.01
N PHE A 698 4.10 25.01 9.99
CA PHE A 698 2.74 24.47 9.94
C PHE A 698 1.91 25.07 8.80
N GLU A 699 2.05 26.37 8.52
CA GLU A 699 1.39 27.00 7.37
C GLU A 699 1.89 26.39 6.06
N LEU A 700 3.22 26.27 5.88
CA LEU A 700 3.82 25.66 4.71
C LEU A 700 3.36 24.21 4.51
N ALA A 701 3.39 23.38 5.57
CA ALA A 701 2.95 21.98 5.51
C ALA A 701 1.47 21.88 5.08
N CYS A 702 0.60 22.74 5.62
CA CYS A 702 -0.80 22.81 5.18
C CYS A 702 -0.95 23.20 3.71
N ARG A 703 -0.12 24.14 3.20
CA ARG A 703 -0.14 24.55 1.79
C ARG A 703 0.42 23.46 0.88
N LEU A 704 1.50 22.77 1.27
CA LEU A 704 2.08 21.63 0.56
C LEU A 704 1.06 20.50 0.41
N ARG A 705 0.24 20.28 1.44
CA ARG A 705 -0.87 19.31 1.38
C ARG A 705 -1.94 19.70 0.37
N GLU A 706 -2.30 20.97 0.28
CA GLU A 706 -3.31 21.43 -0.68
C GLU A 706 -2.83 21.38 -2.13
N ILE A 707 -1.56 21.73 -2.40
CA ILE A 707 -1.00 21.58 -3.75
C ILE A 707 -0.86 20.12 -4.15
N HIS A 708 -0.47 19.24 -3.22
CA HIS A 708 -0.37 17.81 -3.52
C HIS A 708 -1.74 17.21 -3.84
N ALA A 709 -2.80 17.61 -3.11
CA ALA A 709 -4.16 17.20 -3.45
C ALA A 709 -4.58 17.64 -4.87
N PHE A 710 -4.17 18.83 -5.31
CA PHE A 710 -4.35 19.25 -6.70
C PHE A 710 -3.54 18.38 -7.67
N PHE A 711 -2.32 17.98 -7.30
CA PHE A 711 -1.51 17.09 -8.12
C PHE A 711 -2.10 15.69 -8.27
N GLN A 712 -2.75 15.17 -7.22
CA GLN A 712 -3.50 13.92 -7.28
C GLN A 712 -4.69 14.03 -8.26
N ASP A 713 -5.45 15.12 -8.15
CA ASP A 713 -6.68 15.31 -8.94
C ASP A 713 -6.39 15.51 -10.43
N VAL A 714 -5.31 16.21 -10.76
CA VAL A 714 -4.95 16.59 -12.13
C VAL A 714 -3.93 15.66 -12.78
N TYR A 715 -2.86 15.32 -12.04
CA TYR A 715 -1.72 14.56 -12.55
C TYR A 715 -1.67 13.14 -12.01
N LEU A 716 -2.76 12.62 -11.44
CA LEU A 716 -2.89 11.23 -11.00
C LEU A 716 -1.74 10.76 -10.08
N MET A 717 -1.16 11.70 -9.33
CA MET A 717 -0.12 11.41 -8.34
C MET A 717 -0.70 10.64 -7.15
N GLU A 718 0.17 9.92 -6.44
CA GLU A 718 -0.20 9.09 -5.30
C GLU A 718 -0.56 9.92 -4.05
N ASP A 719 -1.12 9.26 -3.04
CA ASP A 719 -1.27 9.87 -1.72
C ASP A 719 -0.05 9.66 -0.85
N LEU A 720 0.16 10.59 0.07
CA LEU A 720 1.33 10.62 0.96
C LEU A 720 0.90 10.43 2.40
N ASP A 721 1.78 9.82 3.21
CA ASP A 721 1.66 9.93 4.65
C ASP A 721 2.14 11.31 5.12
N TRP A 722 1.18 12.15 5.49
CA TRP A 722 1.47 13.51 5.99
C TRP A 722 1.97 13.53 7.44
N SER A 723 1.98 12.41 8.16
CA SER A 723 2.26 12.36 9.60
C SER A 723 3.66 12.88 9.94
N ALA A 724 4.70 12.41 9.22
CA ALA A 724 6.08 12.85 9.44
C ALA A 724 6.28 14.34 9.10
N ILE A 725 5.70 14.80 7.98
CA ILE A 725 5.77 16.19 7.52
C ILE A 725 5.09 17.14 8.52
N MET A 726 3.91 16.77 9.00
CA MET A 726 3.12 17.56 9.95
C MET A 726 3.75 17.54 11.35
N GLY A 727 4.30 16.42 11.78
CA GLY A 727 5.07 16.31 13.02
C GLY A 727 6.30 17.23 13.01
N ALA A 728 7.08 17.22 11.93
CA ALA A 728 8.22 18.13 11.76
C ALA A 728 7.79 19.61 11.69
N ALA A 729 6.55 19.87 11.27
CA ALA A 729 5.97 21.19 11.22
C ALA A 729 5.48 21.73 12.58
N GLY A 730 5.54 20.92 13.65
CA GLY A 730 4.96 21.25 14.95
C GLY A 730 3.43 21.11 15.01
N GLY A 731 2.84 20.42 14.03
CA GLY A 731 1.43 20.05 14.02
C GLY A 731 1.15 18.76 14.80
N PRO A 732 -0.13 18.41 15.02
CA PRO A 732 -0.48 17.13 15.64
C PRO A 732 0.06 15.96 14.80
N ALA A 733 0.70 15.00 15.47
CA ALA A 733 1.39 13.87 14.82
C ALA A 733 0.45 12.94 14.03
N GLN A 734 -0.84 12.88 14.38
CA GLN A 734 -1.89 12.24 13.59
C GLN A 734 -2.88 13.32 13.17
N THR A 735 -2.77 13.79 11.93
CA THR A 735 -3.65 14.85 11.41
C THR A 735 -4.60 14.41 10.31
N ARG A 736 -4.47 13.20 9.76
CA ARG A 736 -5.47 12.68 8.82
C ARG A 736 -5.37 11.16 8.64
N PHE A 737 -6.53 10.53 8.67
CA PHE A 737 -6.76 9.19 8.17
C PHE A 737 -6.72 9.18 6.63
N ALA A 738 -6.38 8.04 6.03
CA ALA A 738 -6.39 7.88 4.58
C ALA A 738 -7.78 8.22 4.00
N GLU A 739 -7.82 8.81 2.79
CA GLU A 739 -9.08 9.05 2.09
C GLU A 739 -9.69 7.71 1.63
N ALA A 740 -10.58 7.14 2.45
CA ALA A 740 -11.15 5.82 2.24
C ALA A 740 -12.23 5.81 1.14
N ASN A 741 -11.92 5.15 0.02
CA ASN A 741 -12.85 4.91 -1.08
C ASN A 741 -12.37 3.74 -1.93
N ILE A 742 -13.28 3.01 -2.58
CA ILE A 742 -12.95 1.89 -3.47
C ILE A 742 -13.78 1.97 -4.76
N ILE A 743 -13.31 1.33 -5.82
CA ILE A 743 -14.14 1.05 -7.00
C ILE A 743 -14.53 -0.42 -6.95
N THR A 744 -15.83 -0.71 -7.02
CA THR A 744 -16.32 -2.10 -7.08
C THR A 744 -16.13 -2.68 -8.48
N SER A 745 -16.11 -4.01 -8.58
CA SER A 745 -15.96 -4.72 -9.85
C SER A 745 -17.08 -4.39 -10.85
N ALA A 746 -18.31 -4.19 -10.36
CA ALA A 746 -19.42 -3.77 -11.19
C ALA A 746 -19.24 -2.34 -11.74
N GLU A 747 -18.69 -1.42 -10.95
CA GLU A 747 -18.37 -0.06 -11.40
C GLU A 747 -17.19 -0.04 -12.38
N TYR A 748 -16.16 -0.82 -12.09
CA TYR A 748 -15.01 -1.02 -12.98
C TYR A 748 -15.43 -1.59 -14.34
N ARG A 749 -16.22 -2.67 -14.38
CA ARG A 749 -16.71 -3.27 -15.63
C ARG A 749 -17.54 -2.31 -16.48
N ARG A 750 -18.38 -1.47 -15.84
CA ARG A 750 -19.12 -0.41 -16.55
C ARG A 750 -18.18 0.64 -17.16
N ALA A 751 -17.14 1.03 -16.45
CA ALA A 751 -16.12 1.94 -16.99
C ALA A 751 -15.35 1.29 -18.15
N LEU A 752 -14.97 0.01 -18.02
CA LEU A 752 -14.28 -0.74 -19.06
C LEU A 752 -15.12 -0.83 -20.34
N THR A 753 -16.40 -1.19 -20.19
CA THR A 753 -17.37 -1.28 -21.30
C THR A 753 -17.51 0.08 -22.02
N ALA A 754 -17.66 1.16 -21.25
CA ALA A 754 -17.78 2.52 -21.81
C ALA A 754 -16.53 2.97 -22.60
N LEU A 755 -15.33 2.47 -22.28
CA LEU A 755 -14.12 2.77 -23.05
C LEU A 755 -14.00 1.94 -24.32
N VAL A 756 -14.35 0.65 -24.26
CA VAL A 756 -14.23 -0.26 -25.39
C VAL A 756 -15.25 0.06 -26.49
N ASP A 757 -16.47 0.42 -26.08
CA ASP A 757 -17.58 0.69 -27.00
C ASP A 757 -17.50 2.09 -27.64
N ASP A 758 -16.70 3.02 -27.10
CA ASP A 758 -16.67 4.41 -27.56
C ASP A 758 -15.75 4.63 -28.76
N VAL A 759 -16.35 4.63 -29.95
CA VAL A 759 -15.67 4.82 -31.24
C VAL A 759 -15.02 6.20 -31.43
N SER A 760 -15.30 7.19 -30.57
CA SER A 760 -14.67 8.52 -30.68
C SER A 760 -13.20 8.51 -30.25
N LEU A 761 -12.80 7.51 -29.46
CA LEU A 761 -11.40 7.22 -29.22
C LEU A 761 -10.86 6.31 -30.34
N GLY A 762 -9.68 6.63 -30.87
CA GLY A 762 -8.95 5.75 -31.79
C GLY A 762 -8.76 4.35 -31.18
N GLU A 763 -8.71 3.31 -32.03
CA GLU A 763 -8.67 1.89 -31.59
C GLU A 763 -7.57 1.64 -30.55
N ARG A 764 -6.33 2.08 -30.81
CA ARG A 764 -5.21 1.96 -29.88
C ARG A 764 -5.49 2.64 -28.53
N ARG A 765 -6.01 3.87 -28.55
CA ARG A 765 -6.26 4.67 -27.34
C ARG A 765 -7.36 4.07 -26.47
N ARG A 766 -8.39 3.47 -27.08
CA ARG A 766 -9.42 2.69 -26.36
C ARG A 766 -8.79 1.57 -25.53
N TRP A 767 -7.97 0.73 -26.17
CA TRP A 767 -7.35 -0.41 -25.51
C TRP A 767 -6.30 0.02 -24.47
N GLN A 768 -5.58 1.12 -24.70
CA GLN A 768 -4.65 1.69 -23.72
C GLN A 768 -5.37 2.20 -22.46
N TYR A 769 -6.45 2.99 -22.62
CA TYR A 769 -7.22 3.49 -21.48
C TYR A 769 -7.94 2.35 -20.73
N ALA A 770 -8.49 1.37 -21.45
CA ALA A 770 -9.06 0.16 -20.85
C ALA A 770 -7.99 -0.66 -20.12
N GLY A 771 -6.82 -0.80 -20.72
CA GLY A 771 -5.65 -1.47 -20.15
C GLY A 771 -5.15 -0.81 -18.86
N LEU A 772 -5.10 0.53 -18.82
CA LEU A 772 -4.76 1.26 -17.59
C LEU A 772 -5.73 0.94 -16.46
N LEU A 773 -7.05 0.92 -16.71
CA LEU A 773 -8.02 0.54 -15.68
C LEU A 773 -7.81 -0.92 -15.22
N LEU A 774 -7.58 -1.85 -16.16
CA LEU A 774 -7.31 -3.25 -15.86
C LEU A 774 -6.06 -3.43 -14.99
N LEU A 775 -4.96 -2.77 -15.34
CA LEU A 775 -3.71 -2.79 -14.59
C LEU A 775 -3.87 -2.20 -13.18
N GLY A 776 -4.62 -1.11 -13.03
CA GLY A 776 -4.93 -0.55 -11.72
C GLY A 776 -5.85 -1.44 -10.88
N PHE A 777 -6.82 -2.12 -11.50
CA PHE A 777 -7.86 -2.88 -10.80
C PHE A 777 -7.45 -4.31 -10.43
N ARG A 778 -6.74 -5.02 -11.33
CA ARG A 778 -6.33 -6.43 -11.17
C ARG A 778 -4.90 -6.62 -10.68
N PHE A 779 -4.01 -5.66 -10.98
CA PHE A 779 -2.59 -5.72 -10.64
C PHE A 779 -2.15 -4.63 -9.66
N ASN A 780 -3.09 -3.87 -9.07
CA ASN A 780 -2.80 -2.89 -8.03
C ASN A 780 -1.73 -1.84 -8.41
N LEU A 781 -1.56 -1.58 -9.71
CA LEU A 781 -0.52 -0.69 -10.17
C LEU A 781 -0.92 0.76 -9.89
N ARG A 782 0.05 1.53 -9.43
CA ARG A 782 -0.07 2.99 -9.43
C ARG A 782 -0.17 3.47 -10.87
N PHE A 783 -0.82 4.61 -11.08
CA PHE A 783 -1.01 5.11 -12.45
C PHE A 783 0.32 5.29 -13.18
N GLY A 784 1.32 5.86 -12.50
CA GLY A 784 2.65 6.06 -13.05
C GLY A 784 3.42 4.76 -13.34
N GLU A 785 3.14 3.67 -12.62
CA GLU A 785 3.70 2.34 -12.86
C GLU A 785 3.05 1.73 -14.11
N ALA A 786 1.71 1.72 -14.16
CA ALA A 786 0.96 1.20 -15.31
C ALA A 786 1.27 1.95 -16.62
N LEU A 787 1.48 3.27 -16.54
CA LEU A 787 1.86 4.09 -17.69
C LEU A 787 3.22 3.72 -18.28
N ARG A 788 4.14 3.20 -17.46
CA ARG A 788 5.55 2.97 -17.84
C ARG A 788 5.87 1.49 -18.09
N LEU A 789 4.87 0.63 -18.18
CA LEU A 789 5.10 -0.78 -18.51
C LEU A 789 5.57 -0.94 -19.95
N ARG A 790 6.63 -1.73 -20.11
CA ARG A 790 7.07 -2.28 -21.38
C ARG A 790 6.25 -3.52 -21.73
N PHE A 791 6.29 -3.91 -22.99
CA PHE A 791 5.74 -5.19 -23.41
C PHE A 791 6.36 -6.36 -22.64
N THR A 792 7.69 -6.36 -22.47
CA THR A 792 8.44 -7.42 -21.77
C THR A 792 8.21 -7.47 -20.26
N ASP A 793 7.59 -6.45 -19.67
CA ASP A 793 7.29 -6.40 -18.24
C ASP A 793 6.03 -7.23 -17.91
N VAL A 794 5.22 -7.58 -18.90
CA VAL A 794 4.04 -8.43 -18.73
C VAL A 794 4.34 -9.83 -19.26
N GLN A 795 4.45 -10.79 -18.35
CA GLN A 795 4.70 -12.19 -18.66
C GLN A 795 3.41 -12.97 -18.57
N ARG A 796 3.12 -13.78 -19.59
CA ARG A 796 1.92 -14.61 -19.65
C ARG A 796 2.28 -16.03 -20.04
N ASP A 797 1.84 -16.98 -19.22
CA ASP A 797 1.88 -18.41 -19.49
C ASP A 797 0.48 -19.02 -19.25
N GLY A 798 -0.24 -19.32 -20.33
CA GLY A 798 -1.64 -19.72 -20.26
C GLY A 798 -2.54 -18.67 -19.58
N GLU A 799 -3.16 -19.06 -18.46
CA GLU A 799 -3.99 -18.18 -17.62
C GLU A 799 -3.18 -17.41 -16.56
N GLN A 800 -1.91 -17.75 -16.37
CA GLN A 800 -1.05 -17.07 -15.41
C GLN A 800 -0.47 -15.81 -16.03
N VAL A 801 -0.63 -14.68 -15.34
CA VAL A 801 -0.10 -13.38 -15.78
C VAL A 801 0.66 -12.75 -14.63
N TYR A 802 1.90 -12.34 -14.89
CA TYR A 802 2.77 -11.65 -13.96
C TYR A 802 3.17 -10.30 -14.53
N VAL A 803 3.10 -9.26 -13.73
CA VAL A 803 3.59 -7.93 -14.10
C VAL A 803 4.82 -7.60 -13.28
N TRP A 804 5.93 -7.37 -13.96
CA TRP A 804 7.18 -6.95 -13.34
C TRP A 804 7.25 -5.43 -13.25
N VAL A 805 7.24 -4.91 -12.03
CA VAL A 805 7.41 -3.48 -11.75
C VAL A 805 8.85 -3.25 -11.33
N HIS A 806 9.61 -2.47 -12.10
CA HIS A 806 11.02 -2.19 -11.80
C HIS A 806 11.48 -0.81 -12.30
N ASN A 807 12.71 -0.41 -11.92
CA ASN A 807 13.32 0.85 -12.37
C ASN A 807 13.54 0.82 -13.89
N SER A 808 13.21 1.92 -14.57
CA SER A 808 13.41 2.07 -16.01
C SER A 808 14.07 3.41 -16.34
N ILE A 809 14.44 3.59 -17.61
CA ILE A 809 14.98 4.87 -18.12
C ILE A 809 14.01 6.06 -17.93
N PHE A 810 12.74 5.79 -17.62
CA PHE A 810 11.71 6.80 -17.41
C PHE A 810 11.42 7.07 -15.92
N ALA A 811 11.91 6.24 -14.98
CA ALA A 811 11.72 6.41 -13.54
C ALA A 811 12.60 5.44 -12.72
N GLU A 812 13.17 5.93 -11.61
CA GLU A 812 13.75 5.08 -10.57
C GLU A 812 12.78 4.97 -9.38
N THR A 813 12.43 3.74 -8.97
CA THR A 813 11.87 3.50 -7.65
C THR A 813 12.99 3.65 -6.62
N LYS A 814 12.81 4.52 -5.62
CA LYS A 814 13.85 4.81 -4.62
C LYS A 814 13.87 3.79 -3.49
N SER A 815 12.77 3.05 -3.30
CA SER A 815 12.69 1.99 -2.31
C SER A 815 12.85 0.62 -2.97
N HIS A 816 13.61 -0.28 -2.32
CA HIS A 816 13.72 -1.68 -2.74
C HIS A 816 12.35 -2.39 -2.76
N ALA A 817 11.36 -1.88 -2.03
CA ALA A 817 9.98 -2.40 -2.03
C ALA A 817 9.18 -2.02 -3.30
N GLY A 818 9.60 -0.97 -4.03
CA GLY A 818 8.95 -0.56 -5.28
C GLY A 818 9.21 -1.52 -6.44
N VAL A 819 10.35 -2.24 -6.42
CA VAL A 819 10.68 -3.30 -7.38
C VAL A 819 10.01 -4.60 -6.94
N ARG A 820 9.06 -5.09 -7.72
CA ARG A 820 8.23 -6.26 -7.36
C ARG A 820 7.65 -6.96 -8.57
N VAL A 821 7.22 -8.20 -8.38
CA VAL A 821 6.39 -8.93 -9.34
C VAL A 821 4.98 -8.99 -8.77
N VAL A 822 3.99 -8.59 -9.56
CA VAL A 822 2.58 -8.65 -9.18
C VAL A 822 1.90 -9.76 -9.97
N PRO A 823 1.49 -10.87 -9.33
CA PRO A 823 0.75 -11.91 -10.00
C PRO A 823 -0.74 -11.55 -10.12
N LEU A 824 -1.39 -12.08 -11.16
CA LEU A 824 -2.84 -12.03 -11.31
C LEU A 824 -3.51 -13.00 -10.32
N ILE A 825 -4.07 -12.46 -9.23
CA ILE A 825 -4.73 -13.25 -8.17
C ILE A 825 -6.23 -13.45 -8.39
N GLU A 826 -6.87 -12.65 -9.25
CA GLU A 826 -8.31 -12.69 -9.54
C GLU A 826 -8.55 -13.12 -10.99
N ARG A 827 -9.61 -13.89 -11.26
CA ARG A 827 -9.93 -14.33 -12.63
C ARG A 827 -10.36 -13.15 -13.52
N LEU A 828 -9.87 -13.14 -14.75
CA LEU A 828 -10.31 -12.19 -15.79
C LEU A 828 -11.60 -12.69 -16.45
N ASP A 829 -12.53 -11.78 -16.69
CA ASP A 829 -13.69 -12.04 -17.54
C ASP A 829 -13.36 -11.90 -19.04
N ALA A 830 -14.29 -12.29 -19.91
CA ALA A 830 -14.06 -12.29 -21.36
C ALA A 830 -13.76 -10.91 -21.95
N LEU A 831 -14.27 -9.83 -21.35
CA LEU A 831 -13.97 -8.47 -21.79
C LEU A 831 -12.56 -8.06 -21.33
N GLU A 832 -12.20 -8.37 -20.09
CA GLU A 832 -10.87 -8.13 -19.54
C GLU A 832 -9.79 -8.89 -20.31
N THR A 833 -10.02 -10.18 -20.61
CA THR A 833 -9.12 -10.98 -21.45
C THR A 833 -8.94 -10.34 -22.82
N ARG A 834 -10.04 -9.90 -23.46
CA ARG A 834 -9.98 -9.19 -24.75
C ARG A 834 -9.17 -7.90 -24.68
N VAL A 835 -9.33 -7.12 -23.61
CA VAL A 835 -8.55 -5.89 -23.38
C VAL A 835 -7.07 -6.21 -23.25
N LEU A 836 -6.72 -7.20 -22.44
CA LEU A 836 -5.33 -7.63 -22.25
C LEU A 836 -4.73 -8.16 -23.56
N ASP A 837 -5.44 -9.03 -24.28
CA ASP A 837 -5.00 -9.58 -25.57
C ASP A 837 -4.73 -8.47 -26.59
N ARG A 838 -5.63 -7.49 -26.70
CA ARG A 838 -5.46 -6.37 -27.64
C ARG A 838 -4.33 -5.44 -27.24
N LEU A 839 -4.14 -5.20 -25.94
CA LEU A 839 -3.03 -4.39 -25.43
C LEU A 839 -1.68 -5.08 -25.68
N LEU A 840 -1.59 -6.36 -25.37
CA LEU A 840 -0.37 -7.16 -25.57
C LEU A 840 -0.06 -7.34 -27.05
N ALA A 841 -1.05 -7.60 -27.90
CA ALA A 841 -0.83 -7.70 -29.35
C ALA A 841 -0.30 -6.37 -29.94
N ALA A 842 -0.79 -5.23 -29.46
CA ALA A 842 -0.25 -3.92 -29.87
C ALA A 842 1.19 -3.70 -29.37
N GLY A 843 1.49 -4.14 -28.14
CA GLY A 843 2.82 -4.07 -27.55
C GLY A 843 3.84 -5.01 -28.20
N GLU A 844 3.44 -6.24 -28.49
CA GLU A 844 4.23 -7.26 -29.22
C GLU A 844 4.59 -6.73 -30.60
N PHE A 845 3.62 -6.15 -31.29
CA PHE A 845 3.85 -5.52 -32.58
C PHE A 845 4.93 -4.43 -32.45
N ASP A 846 4.79 -3.51 -31.50
CA ASP A 846 5.79 -2.45 -31.32
C ASP A 846 7.16 -2.99 -30.87
N PHE A 847 7.20 -4.12 -30.17
CA PHE A 847 8.42 -4.77 -29.70
C PHE A 847 9.26 -5.35 -30.84
N ASP A 848 8.63 -5.91 -31.87
CA ASP A 848 9.31 -6.42 -33.07
C ASP A 848 10.13 -5.32 -33.79
N ASP A 849 9.63 -4.09 -33.76
CA ASP A 849 10.29 -2.91 -34.33
C ASP A 849 11.27 -2.26 -33.33
N ASN A 850 10.92 -2.21 -32.04
CA ASN A 850 11.70 -1.56 -30.98
C ASN A 850 11.68 -2.40 -29.69
N PRO A 851 12.80 -3.03 -29.28
CA PRO A 851 12.88 -3.82 -28.05
C PRO A 851 12.55 -3.07 -26.75
N ALA A 852 12.50 -1.73 -26.78
CA ALA A 852 12.08 -0.89 -25.66
C ALA A 852 10.61 -0.45 -25.74
N ALA A 853 9.77 -1.16 -26.50
CA ALA A 853 8.36 -0.83 -26.72
C ALA A 853 7.56 -0.72 -25.42
N MET A 854 6.83 0.40 -25.30
CA MET A 854 5.99 0.72 -24.15
C MET A 854 4.52 0.42 -24.48
N LEU A 855 3.79 -0.21 -23.56
CA LEU A 855 2.36 -0.50 -23.76
C LEU A 855 1.52 0.78 -23.92
N MET A 856 1.93 1.85 -23.24
CA MET A 856 1.23 3.14 -23.24
C MET A 856 1.93 4.19 -24.13
N ALA A 857 2.60 3.77 -25.20
CA ALA A 857 3.22 4.67 -26.16
C ALA A 857 2.17 5.51 -26.91
N GLU A 858 2.46 6.80 -27.13
CA GLU A 858 1.56 7.79 -27.77
C GLU A 858 1.06 7.31 -29.14
N HIS A 859 1.96 6.77 -29.93
CA HIS A 859 1.72 6.12 -31.21
C HIS A 859 2.68 4.93 -31.34
N SER A 860 2.47 4.13 -32.37
CA SER A 860 3.33 2.97 -32.62
C SER A 860 4.79 3.38 -32.85
N GLY A 861 5.72 2.59 -32.30
CA GLY A 861 7.16 2.88 -32.33
C GLY A 861 7.63 4.12 -31.55
N ALA A 862 6.74 4.85 -30.86
CA ALA A 862 7.11 6.04 -30.11
C ALA A 862 7.89 5.67 -28.83
N ALA A 863 8.90 6.48 -28.50
CA ALA A 863 9.50 6.46 -27.17
C ALA A 863 8.66 7.27 -26.14
N GLU A 864 7.74 8.11 -26.62
CA GLU A 864 6.89 8.96 -25.80
C GLU A 864 5.63 8.23 -25.33
N LEU A 865 5.18 8.56 -24.11
CA LEU A 865 3.96 8.01 -23.52
C LEU A 865 2.75 8.93 -23.79
N ILE A 866 1.55 8.36 -23.68
CA ILE A 866 0.27 9.09 -23.78
C ILE A 866 0.18 10.27 -22.80
N ASP A 867 -0.55 11.32 -23.17
CA ASP A 867 -0.74 12.49 -22.31
C ASP A 867 -1.49 12.11 -21.01
N LEU A 868 -0.79 12.27 -19.90
CA LEU A 868 -1.28 11.96 -18.57
C LEU A 868 -2.40 12.92 -18.12
N ALA A 869 -2.40 14.18 -18.56
CA ALA A 869 -3.47 15.12 -18.22
C ALA A 869 -4.78 14.74 -18.95
N GLU A 870 -4.68 14.31 -20.20
CA GLU A 870 -5.81 13.79 -20.97
C GLU A 870 -6.33 12.48 -20.35
N ALA A 871 -5.45 11.51 -20.11
CA ALA A 871 -5.79 10.23 -19.50
C ALA A 871 -6.45 10.43 -18.12
N GLY A 872 -5.91 11.33 -17.29
CA GLY A 872 -6.48 11.67 -15.98
C GLY A 872 -7.87 12.26 -16.07
N ARG A 873 -8.12 13.16 -17.02
CA ARG A 873 -9.44 13.76 -17.24
C ARG A 873 -10.46 12.71 -17.64
N VAL A 874 -10.12 11.84 -18.60
CA VAL A 874 -10.99 10.80 -19.12
C VAL A 874 -11.27 9.73 -18.06
N LEU A 875 -10.23 9.14 -17.47
CA LEU A 875 -10.36 8.02 -16.54
C LEU A 875 -11.01 8.44 -15.21
N ASN A 876 -10.57 9.54 -14.57
CA ASN A 876 -11.22 10.02 -13.36
C ASN A 876 -12.65 10.50 -13.66
N GLY A 877 -12.86 11.18 -14.80
CA GLY A 877 -14.19 11.61 -15.23
C GLY A 877 -15.16 10.43 -15.36
N LEU A 878 -14.70 9.34 -15.97
CA LEU A 878 -15.47 8.11 -16.13
C LEU A 878 -15.75 7.42 -14.80
N LEU A 879 -14.73 7.25 -13.94
CA LEU A 879 -14.90 6.67 -12.61
C LEU A 879 -15.91 7.47 -11.76
N ARG A 880 -15.89 8.80 -11.84
CA ARG A 880 -16.87 9.68 -11.17
C ARG A 880 -18.29 9.49 -11.72
N ARG A 881 -18.44 9.30 -13.05
CA ARG A 881 -19.75 9.05 -13.67
C ARG A 881 -20.35 7.70 -13.26
N VAL A 882 -19.57 6.61 -13.32
CA VAL A 882 -20.09 5.26 -13.00
C VAL A 882 -20.41 5.08 -11.51
N THR A 883 -19.64 5.74 -10.64
CA THR A 883 -19.86 5.69 -9.18
C THR A 883 -20.91 6.71 -8.72
N GLY A 884 -21.09 7.82 -9.46
CA GLY A 884 -21.82 8.99 -9.01
C GLY A 884 -21.11 9.79 -7.90
N ASP A 885 -19.87 9.43 -7.58
CA ASP A 885 -19.08 10.04 -6.51
C ASP A 885 -18.01 10.94 -7.11
N SER A 886 -18.10 12.25 -6.82
CA SER A 886 -17.14 13.24 -7.32
C SER A 886 -15.72 13.08 -6.76
N SER A 887 -15.54 12.32 -5.68
CA SER A 887 -14.23 12.03 -5.09
C SER A 887 -13.54 10.82 -5.73
N SER A 888 -14.24 10.04 -6.56
CA SER A 888 -13.65 8.87 -7.22
C SER A 888 -12.48 9.24 -8.13
N ARG A 889 -11.41 8.44 -8.07
CA ARG A 889 -10.18 8.59 -8.84
C ARG A 889 -9.52 7.24 -9.11
N PHE A 890 -8.59 7.20 -10.07
CA PHE A 890 -7.88 5.99 -10.48
C PHE A 890 -7.23 5.25 -9.30
N HIS A 891 -6.64 5.97 -8.35
CA HIS A 891 -5.98 5.36 -7.19
C HIS A 891 -6.92 4.48 -6.33
N HIS A 892 -8.24 4.73 -6.34
CA HIS A 892 -9.21 3.89 -5.61
C HIS A 892 -9.38 2.48 -6.19
N LEU A 893 -8.89 2.22 -7.41
CA LEU A 893 -8.79 0.86 -7.96
C LEU A 893 -7.84 0.01 -7.11
N ARG A 894 -6.72 0.60 -6.69
CA ARG A 894 -5.69 0.01 -5.82
C ARG A 894 -6.18 -0.21 -4.39
N HIS A 895 -6.90 0.74 -3.80
CA HIS A 895 -7.59 0.52 -2.53
C HIS A 895 -8.59 -0.64 -2.63
N GLY A 896 -9.33 -0.71 -3.74
CA GLY A 896 -10.23 -1.82 -4.05
C GLY A 896 -9.49 -3.15 -4.06
N TRP A 897 -8.39 -3.25 -4.81
CA TRP A 897 -7.58 -4.47 -4.87
C TRP A 897 -7.07 -4.90 -3.50
N ALA A 898 -6.47 -4.00 -2.73
CA ALA A 898 -5.93 -4.34 -1.40
C ALA A 898 -7.04 -4.78 -0.43
N THR A 899 -8.19 -4.07 -0.45
CA THR A 899 -9.37 -4.41 0.34
C THR A 899 -9.89 -5.82 -0.02
N ARG A 900 -9.99 -6.15 -1.32
CA ARG A 900 -10.43 -7.47 -1.79
C ARG A 900 -9.42 -8.57 -1.48
N ALA A 901 -8.13 -8.29 -1.61
CA ALA A 901 -7.06 -9.23 -1.29
C ALA A 901 -7.09 -9.65 0.18
N VAL A 902 -7.28 -8.70 1.11
CA VAL A 902 -7.40 -9.01 2.54
C VAL A 902 -8.76 -9.64 2.86
N ALA A 903 -9.86 -9.15 2.27
CA ALA A 903 -11.19 -9.74 2.44
C ALA A 903 -11.23 -11.22 1.98
N SER A 904 -10.54 -11.53 0.88
CA SER A 904 -10.44 -12.90 0.37
C SER A 904 -9.68 -13.83 1.30
N HIS A 905 -8.62 -13.33 1.95
CA HIS A 905 -7.84 -14.11 2.93
C HIS A 905 -8.70 -14.61 4.10
N ILE A 906 -9.67 -13.81 4.55
CA ILE A 906 -10.58 -14.16 5.64
C ILE A 906 -11.91 -14.78 5.18
N GLY A 907 -12.16 -14.87 3.88
CA GLY A 907 -13.43 -15.36 3.34
C GLY A 907 -14.60 -14.40 3.50
N LEU A 908 -14.37 -13.09 3.58
CA LEU A 908 -15.43 -12.08 3.72
C LEU A 908 -16.25 -11.95 2.43
N VAL A 909 -17.55 -12.24 2.50
CA VAL A 909 -18.48 -12.25 1.35
C VAL A 909 -19.33 -10.97 1.26
N THR A 910 -18.74 -9.81 1.54
CA THR A 910 -19.46 -8.54 1.44
C THR A 910 -19.50 -8.06 -0.01
N PRO A 911 -20.67 -7.63 -0.55
CA PRO A 911 -20.76 -7.07 -1.90
C PRO A 911 -19.74 -5.96 -2.15
N GLY A 912 -18.96 -6.10 -3.22
CA GLY A 912 -17.89 -5.16 -3.62
C GLY A 912 -16.53 -5.42 -2.98
N PHE A 913 -16.42 -6.32 -2.00
CA PHE A 913 -15.15 -6.73 -1.37
C PHE A 913 -14.70 -8.15 -1.77
N TYR A 914 -15.45 -8.82 -2.63
CA TYR A 914 -15.19 -10.19 -3.06
C TYR A 914 -15.04 -10.26 -4.58
N GLU A 915 -14.09 -11.08 -5.03
CA GLU A 915 -13.88 -11.48 -6.43
C GLU A 915 -13.54 -12.98 -6.48
N GLN A 916 -13.71 -13.59 -7.66
CA GLN A 916 -13.31 -14.96 -7.86
C GLN A 916 -11.79 -15.06 -8.01
N LEU A 917 -11.17 -15.89 -7.19
CA LEU A 917 -9.74 -16.07 -7.14
C LEU A 917 -9.24 -17.02 -8.25
N SER A 918 -8.02 -16.77 -8.70
CA SER A 918 -7.29 -17.70 -9.58
C SER A 918 -6.76 -18.87 -8.75
N GLU A 919 -7.10 -20.09 -9.13
CA GLU A 919 -6.64 -21.31 -8.43
C GLU A 919 -5.12 -21.52 -8.58
N ALA A 920 -4.53 -21.00 -9.66
CA ALA A 920 -3.12 -21.20 -10.00
C ALA A 920 -2.14 -20.51 -9.03
N VAL A 921 -2.52 -19.35 -8.47
CA VAL A 921 -1.62 -18.50 -7.65
C VAL A 921 -1.95 -18.57 -6.16
N TRP A 922 -3.11 -19.13 -5.81
CA TRP A 922 -3.62 -19.17 -4.44
C TRP A 922 -2.67 -19.83 -3.42
N PRO A 923 -2.04 -21.01 -3.70
CA PRO A 923 -1.17 -21.67 -2.73
C PRO A 923 0.07 -20.85 -2.35
N GLU A 924 0.69 -20.20 -3.34
CA GLU A 924 1.92 -19.41 -3.15
C GLU A 924 1.65 -18.05 -2.48
N PHE A 925 0.48 -17.46 -2.70
CA PHE A 925 0.16 -16.11 -2.23
C PHE A 925 -0.60 -16.09 -0.90
N TYR A 926 -1.52 -17.04 -0.68
CA TYR A 926 -2.42 -17.11 0.48
C TYR A 926 -2.40 -18.45 1.23
N GLY A 927 -1.81 -19.50 0.66
CA GLY A 927 -1.86 -20.86 1.18
C GLY A 927 -1.06 -21.08 2.48
N SER A 928 -1.14 -22.31 3.00
CA SER A 928 -0.34 -22.77 4.14
C SER A 928 1.17 -22.52 3.97
N ASP A 929 1.61 -22.46 2.71
CA ASP A 929 3.01 -22.33 2.31
C ASP A 929 3.48 -20.87 2.34
N ALA A 930 2.57 -19.89 2.26
CA ALA A 930 2.90 -18.48 2.27
C ALA A 930 3.42 -17.99 3.63
N GLY A 931 3.05 -18.65 4.74
CA GLY A 931 3.46 -18.35 6.12
C GLY A 931 2.93 -17.01 6.70
N PHE A 932 3.00 -15.92 5.92
CA PHE A 932 2.66 -14.54 6.25
C PHE A 932 1.86 -13.88 5.10
N PRO A 933 0.56 -14.20 4.95
CA PRO A 933 -0.24 -13.77 3.80
C PRO A 933 -0.37 -12.24 3.67
N LEU A 934 -0.47 -11.51 4.79
CA LEU A 934 -0.51 -10.04 4.77
C LEU A 934 0.78 -9.42 4.24
N ARG A 935 1.94 -10.08 4.45
CA ARG A 935 3.20 -9.67 3.86
C ARG A 935 3.19 -9.87 2.35
N SER A 936 2.70 -11.00 1.86
CA SER A 936 2.56 -11.25 0.42
C SER A 936 1.72 -10.14 -0.25
N ILE A 937 0.60 -9.76 0.38
CA ILE A 937 -0.24 -8.64 -0.08
C ILE A 937 0.52 -7.31 -0.04
N ALA A 938 1.22 -7.01 1.05
CA ALA A 938 2.00 -5.77 1.19
C ALA A 938 3.13 -5.68 0.15
N VAL A 939 3.84 -6.79 -0.10
CA VAL A 939 4.91 -6.88 -1.12
C VAL A 939 4.34 -6.69 -2.51
N ALA A 940 3.21 -7.34 -2.85
CA ALA A 940 2.55 -7.15 -4.14
C ALA A 940 1.99 -5.73 -4.32
N ALA A 941 1.58 -5.08 -3.23
CA ALA A 941 1.25 -3.67 -3.24
C ALA A 941 2.50 -2.77 -3.38
N GLY A 942 3.70 -3.26 -3.06
CA GLY A 942 4.91 -2.44 -3.02
C GLY A 942 4.99 -1.56 -1.77
N HIS A 943 4.36 -1.99 -0.68
CA HIS A 943 4.46 -1.35 0.63
C HIS A 943 5.62 -1.94 1.43
N ALA A 944 6.36 -1.06 2.10
CA ALA A 944 7.46 -1.48 2.97
C ALA A 944 7.00 -2.16 4.27
N ASN A 945 5.76 -1.93 4.69
CA ASN A 945 5.20 -2.42 5.94
C ASN A 945 3.72 -2.82 5.79
N GLU A 946 3.31 -3.92 6.42
CA GLU A 946 1.94 -4.44 6.35
C GLU A 946 0.94 -3.47 7.00
N SER A 947 1.38 -2.71 8.01
CA SER A 947 0.58 -1.67 8.66
C SER A 947 0.08 -0.61 7.68
N THR A 948 0.86 -0.28 6.63
CA THR A 948 0.46 0.67 5.59
C THR A 948 -0.66 0.10 4.73
N THR A 949 -0.55 -1.18 4.35
CA THR A 949 -1.62 -1.90 3.63
C THR A 949 -2.92 -1.92 4.43
N LEU A 950 -2.82 -2.26 5.72
CA LEU A 950 -3.99 -2.40 6.60
C LEU A 950 -4.60 -1.05 6.99
N GLY A 951 -3.79 -0.05 7.29
CA GLY A 951 -4.27 1.26 7.75
C GLY A 951 -4.78 2.15 6.63
N SER A 952 -4.07 2.19 5.50
CA SER A 952 -4.32 3.18 4.44
C SER A 952 -5.13 2.65 3.26
N TYR A 953 -5.05 1.34 2.97
CA TYR A 953 -5.62 0.76 1.75
C TYR A 953 -6.72 -0.28 1.99
N THR A 954 -6.83 -0.83 3.21
CA THR A 954 -7.81 -1.85 3.57
C THR A 954 -9.00 -1.23 4.30
N HIS A 955 -10.16 -1.16 3.64
CA HIS A 955 -11.36 -0.48 4.17
C HIS A 955 -12.49 -1.41 4.62
N CYS A 956 -12.14 -2.67 4.90
CA CYS A 956 -13.07 -3.69 5.41
C CYS A 956 -12.68 -4.23 6.79
N ALA A 957 -11.69 -3.61 7.46
CA ALA A 957 -11.23 -4.01 8.80
C ALA A 957 -12.34 -4.01 9.86
N ASP A 958 -13.36 -3.18 9.67
CA ASP A 958 -14.58 -3.12 10.48
C ASP A 958 -15.42 -4.40 10.44
N GLN A 959 -15.39 -5.13 9.33
CA GLN A 959 -16.19 -6.33 9.11
C GLN A 959 -15.47 -7.62 9.47
N MET A 960 -14.14 -7.61 9.41
CA MET A 960 -13.34 -8.81 9.71
C MET A 960 -13.52 -9.29 11.14
N VAL A 961 -13.95 -8.40 12.03
CA VAL A 961 -14.19 -8.70 13.45
C VAL A 961 -15.32 -9.71 13.60
N SER A 962 -16.31 -9.71 12.70
CA SER A 962 -17.56 -10.48 12.84
C SER A 962 -17.35 -11.98 13.02
N ASP A 963 -16.34 -12.58 12.37
CA ASP A 963 -16.05 -14.01 12.46
C ASP A 963 -15.46 -14.42 13.83
N TYR A 964 -14.99 -13.45 14.61
CA TYR A 964 -14.36 -13.66 15.92
C TYR A 964 -15.20 -13.11 17.08
N LEU A 965 -16.41 -12.63 16.81
CA LEU A 965 -17.30 -12.14 17.87
C LEU A 965 -17.86 -13.32 18.67
N PRO A 966 -17.84 -13.26 20.02
CA PRO A 966 -18.43 -14.30 20.84
C PRO A 966 -19.96 -14.30 20.70
N GLU A 967 -20.55 -15.50 20.69
CA GLU A 967 -22.00 -15.72 20.71
C GLU A 967 -22.42 -16.31 22.07
N PRO A 968 -22.54 -15.48 23.13
CA PRO A 968 -22.93 -15.98 24.44
C PRO A 968 -24.38 -16.48 24.45
N GLN A 969 -24.65 -17.54 25.21
CA GLN A 969 -26.03 -17.95 25.47
C GLN A 969 -26.72 -16.92 26.38
N LEU A 970 -27.83 -16.36 25.90
CA LEU A 970 -28.61 -15.35 26.63
C LEU A 970 -29.86 -15.97 27.25
N SER A 971 -30.11 -15.64 28.52
CA SER A 971 -31.35 -16.02 29.20
C SER A 971 -32.56 -15.29 28.59
N ASP A 972 -33.76 -15.87 28.70
CA ASP A 972 -34.99 -15.23 28.23
C ASP A 972 -35.23 -13.87 28.92
N HIS A 973 -34.83 -13.72 30.20
CA HIS A 973 -34.87 -12.45 30.94
C HIS A 973 -33.89 -11.42 30.38
N THR A 974 -32.65 -11.83 30.08
CA THR A 974 -31.63 -10.98 29.46
C THR A 974 -32.12 -10.47 28.11
N VAL A 975 -32.70 -11.35 27.27
CA VAL A 975 -33.24 -10.95 25.96
C VAL A 975 -34.41 -9.99 26.12
N ALA A 976 -35.34 -10.26 27.05
CA ALA A 976 -36.47 -9.39 27.34
C ALA A 976 -36.03 -7.98 27.74
N TYR A 977 -35.06 -7.87 28.67
CA TYR A 977 -34.50 -6.60 29.11
C TYR A 977 -33.67 -5.90 28.03
N ALA A 978 -32.81 -6.63 27.32
CA ALA A 978 -31.95 -6.05 26.30
C ALA A 978 -32.78 -5.51 25.13
N GLU A 979 -33.74 -6.27 24.63
CA GLU A 979 -34.63 -5.85 23.53
C GLU A 979 -35.81 -4.98 23.98
N GLN A 980 -36.02 -4.73 25.28
CA GLN A 980 -37.19 -3.99 25.79
C GLN A 980 -38.52 -4.57 25.28
N ILE A 981 -38.69 -5.88 25.47
CA ILE A 981 -39.90 -6.63 25.12
C ILE A 981 -40.39 -7.45 26.30
N ALA A 982 -41.70 -7.70 26.38
CA ALA A 982 -42.26 -8.52 27.45
C ALA A 982 -41.68 -9.94 27.45
N TYR A 983 -41.35 -10.46 28.65
CA TYR A 983 -40.81 -11.81 28.84
C TYR A 983 -41.67 -12.90 28.18
N ALA A 984 -43.00 -12.79 28.28
CA ALA A 984 -43.93 -13.70 27.64
C ALA A 984 -43.74 -13.77 26.11
N THR A 985 -43.41 -12.66 25.47
CA THR A 985 -43.15 -12.57 24.02
C THR A 985 -41.89 -13.35 23.63
N VAL A 986 -40.83 -13.28 24.44
CA VAL A 986 -39.59 -14.05 24.21
C VAL A 986 -39.88 -15.55 24.27
N ARG A 987 -40.62 -15.98 25.31
CA ARG A 987 -41.00 -17.38 25.50
C ARG A 987 -41.84 -17.92 24.33
N THR A 988 -42.78 -17.12 23.82
CA THR A 988 -43.62 -17.50 22.67
C THR A 988 -42.80 -17.62 21.38
N ARG A 989 -41.87 -16.70 21.11
CA ARG A 989 -40.96 -16.77 19.96
C ARG A 989 -40.09 -18.03 19.97
N ARG A 990 -39.60 -18.42 21.15
CA ARG A 990 -38.79 -19.65 21.32
C ARG A 990 -39.59 -20.93 21.07
N ARG A 991 -40.87 -20.96 21.47
CA ARG A 991 -41.77 -22.13 21.30
C ARG A 991 -42.30 -22.29 19.85
N GLY A 992 -42.35 -21.21 19.07
CA GLY A 992 -42.89 -21.20 17.69
C GLY A 992 -41.93 -21.68 16.58
N SER A 993 -40.73 -22.18 16.90
CA SER A 993 -39.65 -22.45 15.95
C SER A 993 -39.86 -23.67 15.02
N ARG A 994 -40.80 -23.56 14.07
CA ARG A 994 -40.66 -24.21 12.74
C ARG A 994 -40.71 -23.22 11.56
N ARG A 995 -41.10 -21.96 11.76
CA ARG A 995 -41.01 -20.91 10.73
C ARG A 995 -40.65 -19.54 11.33
N ALA A 996 -39.37 -19.18 11.21
CA ALA A 996 -38.84 -17.84 10.96
C ALA A 996 -39.65 -16.60 11.42
N SER A 997 -40.09 -16.51 12.68
CA SER A 997 -40.62 -15.25 13.21
C SER A 997 -39.53 -14.46 13.93
N GLU A 998 -38.57 -13.91 13.17
CA GLU A 998 -37.84 -12.73 13.64
C GLU A 998 -38.90 -11.66 13.94
N GLY A 999 -39.07 -11.30 15.22
CA GLY A 999 -40.05 -10.28 15.59
C GLY A 999 -39.80 -8.97 14.85
N ARG A 1000 -40.84 -8.16 14.65
CA ARG A 1000 -40.74 -6.84 13.98
C ARG A 1000 -39.58 -6.03 14.59
N LEU A 1001 -38.56 -5.74 13.78
CA LEU A 1001 -37.39 -4.94 14.19
C LEU A 1001 -37.83 -3.54 14.64
N PRO A 1002 -37.08 -2.89 15.56
CA PRO A 1002 -37.32 -1.49 15.90
C PRO A 1002 -37.18 -0.59 14.67
N ALA A 1003 -37.75 0.62 14.75
CA ALA A 1003 -37.63 1.65 13.73
C ALA A 1003 -36.23 2.32 13.73
N ILE A 1004 -35.17 1.53 13.50
CA ILE A 1004 -33.82 2.06 13.30
C ILE A 1004 -33.76 2.79 11.95
N PRO A 1005 -33.23 4.02 11.90
CA PRO A 1005 -33.19 4.80 10.67
C PRO A 1005 -32.33 4.12 9.59
N LYS A 1006 -32.78 4.20 8.34
CA LYS A 1006 -31.94 3.87 7.18
C LYS A 1006 -31.01 5.05 6.89
N PRO A 1007 -29.81 4.81 6.34
CA PRO A 1007 -28.94 5.90 5.90
C PRO A 1007 -29.66 6.82 4.91
N ALA A 1008 -29.72 8.12 5.20
CA ALA A 1008 -30.35 9.14 4.35
C ALA A 1008 -29.42 9.54 3.19
N ILE A 1009 -28.97 8.56 2.40
CA ILE A 1009 -28.07 8.74 1.26
C ILE A 1009 -28.87 8.59 -0.03
N ALA A 1010 -28.91 9.65 -0.83
CA ALA A 1010 -29.57 9.62 -2.12
C ALA A 1010 -28.75 8.79 -3.12
N THR A 1011 -29.41 7.79 -3.70
CA THR A 1011 -28.82 6.83 -4.64
C THR A 1011 -29.74 6.64 -5.84
N ARG A 1012 -29.16 6.29 -6.99
CA ARG A 1012 -29.86 5.99 -8.24
C ARG A 1012 -29.40 4.66 -8.82
N THR A 1013 -30.22 4.07 -9.68
CA THR A 1013 -29.79 2.92 -10.47
C THR A 1013 -28.58 3.31 -11.33
N PRO A 1014 -27.56 2.43 -11.45
CA PRO A 1014 -26.42 2.71 -12.32
C PRO A 1014 -26.88 2.93 -13.76
N GLN A 1015 -26.41 4.00 -14.39
CA GLN A 1015 -26.67 4.30 -15.80
C GLN A 1015 -25.48 3.87 -16.66
N VAL A 1016 -25.72 3.64 -17.95
CA VAL A 1016 -24.66 3.45 -18.94
C VAL A 1016 -23.83 4.74 -18.99
N ALA A 1017 -22.52 4.63 -18.81
CA ALA A 1017 -21.63 5.77 -18.89
C ALA A 1017 -21.16 5.96 -20.34
N THR A 1018 -21.08 7.21 -20.79
CA THR A 1018 -20.49 7.59 -22.09
C THR A 1018 -19.26 8.47 -21.85
N LEU A 1019 -18.38 8.62 -22.85
CA LEU A 1019 -17.24 9.54 -22.77
C LEU A 1019 -17.59 10.97 -23.25
N SER A 1020 -18.83 11.21 -23.69
CA SER A 1020 -19.27 12.51 -24.21
C SER A 1020 -18.95 13.65 -23.23
N GLY A 1021 -18.25 14.69 -23.70
CA GLY A 1021 -17.83 15.84 -22.90
C GLY A 1021 -16.59 15.62 -22.00
N LEU A 1022 -15.99 14.42 -21.97
CA LEU A 1022 -14.69 14.19 -21.30
C LEU A 1022 -13.50 14.31 -22.26
N ILE A 1023 -13.75 14.08 -23.55
CA ILE A 1023 -12.76 14.17 -24.62
C ILE A 1023 -12.77 15.61 -25.14
N CYS A 1024 -11.61 16.27 -25.17
CA CYS A 1024 -11.48 17.53 -25.88
C CYS A 1024 -11.62 17.25 -27.38
N GLN A 1025 -12.49 17.99 -28.07
CA GLN A 1025 -12.57 18.00 -29.53
C GLN A 1025 -11.24 18.54 -30.10
N SER A 1026 -10.23 17.68 -30.21
CA SER A 1026 -9.03 17.93 -31.02
C SER A 1026 -8.36 16.63 -31.46
N LEU A 1027 -9.14 15.56 -31.62
CA LEU A 1027 -8.76 14.43 -32.47
C LEU A 1027 -9.47 14.60 -33.81
N GLU A 1028 -9.31 15.76 -34.43
CA GLU A 1028 -9.39 15.78 -35.88
C GLU A 1028 -8.28 14.85 -36.37
N THR A 1029 -8.68 13.77 -37.03
CA THR A 1029 -7.78 12.88 -37.75
C THR A 1029 -7.06 13.71 -38.82
N GLY A 1030 -5.98 14.38 -38.44
CA GLY A 1030 -5.06 15.01 -39.37
C GLY A 1030 -4.46 13.96 -40.31
N PRO A 1031 -3.90 14.38 -41.45
CA PRO A 1031 -3.15 13.47 -42.32
C PRO A 1031 -2.04 12.77 -41.52
N PRO A 1032 -1.77 11.48 -41.78
CA PRO A 1032 -0.71 10.73 -41.10
C PRO A 1032 0.62 11.48 -41.18
N SER A 1033 1.37 11.55 -40.08
CA SER A 1033 2.70 12.18 -40.08
C SER A 1033 3.65 11.43 -41.04
N LEU A 1034 4.75 12.06 -41.42
CA LEU A 1034 5.79 11.38 -42.22
C LEU A 1034 6.24 10.06 -41.57
N THR A 1035 6.33 10.04 -40.24
CA THR A 1035 6.70 8.85 -39.47
C THR A 1035 5.62 7.77 -39.53
N ASP A 1036 4.34 8.16 -39.49
CA ASP A 1036 3.21 7.24 -39.59
C ASP A 1036 3.14 6.59 -40.98
N VAL A 1037 3.39 7.37 -42.04
CA VAL A 1037 3.45 6.88 -43.41
C VAL A 1037 4.60 5.89 -43.58
N ASP A 1038 5.82 6.26 -43.16
CA ASP A 1038 6.98 5.36 -43.26
C ASP A 1038 6.78 4.05 -42.49
N MET A 1039 6.17 4.12 -41.30
CA MET A 1039 5.87 2.95 -40.47
C MET A 1039 4.77 2.06 -41.08
N LEU A 1040 3.72 2.67 -41.65
CA LEU A 1040 2.68 1.97 -42.42
C LEU A 1040 3.30 1.18 -43.58
N LEU A 1041 4.14 1.82 -44.39
CA LEU A 1041 4.76 1.19 -45.57
C LEU A 1041 5.77 0.10 -45.18
N ARG A 1042 6.59 0.32 -44.16
CA ARG A 1042 7.51 -0.71 -43.63
C ARG A 1042 6.77 -1.96 -43.13
N ARG A 1043 5.64 -1.78 -42.45
CA ARG A 1043 4.84 -2.89 -41.91
C ARG A 1043 4.10 -3.63 -43.00
N LEU A 1044 3.64 -2.94 -44.04
CA LEU A 1044 3.10 -3.60 -45.23
C LEU A 1044 4.17 -4.42 -45.96
N ARG A 1045 5.42 -3.96 -46.04
CA ARG A 1045 6.51 -4.75 -46.62
C ARG A 1045 6.68 -6.12 -45.98
N ASN A 1046 6.57 -6.20 -44.66
CA ASN A 1046 6.92 -7.40 -43.88
C ASN A 1046 5.70 -8.25 -43.45
N SER A 1047 4.47 -7.77 -43.65
CA SER A 1047 3.25 -8.51 -43.30
C SER A 1047 2.62 -9.20 -44.53
N VAL A 1048 1.57 -10.00 -44.34
CA VAL A 1048 0.64 -10.46 -45.40
C VAL A 1048 -0.74 -9.79 -45.23
N GLN A 1049 -0.86 -8.90 -44.24
CA GLN A 1049 -2.11 -8.28 -43.85
C GLN A 1049 -2.52 -7.16 -44.82
N SER A 1050 -3.83 -6.93 -44.93
CA SER A 1050 -4.39 -5.84 -45.76
C SER A 1050 -4.07 -4.47 -45.15
N VAL A 1051 -4.09 -3.43 -46.00
CA VAL A 1051 -3.84 -2.04 -45.58
C VAL A 1051 -4.74 -1.63 -44.42
N ASP A 1052 -6.00 -2.06 -44.44
CA ASP A 1052 -6.98 -1.73 -43.39
C ASP A 1052 -6.62 -2.33 -42.03
N VAL A 1053 -6.07 -3.56 -42.02
CA VAL A 1053 -5.68 -4.24 -40.80
C VAL A 1053 -4.44 -3.57 -40.21
N VAL A 1054 -3.43 -3.28 -41.04
CA VAL A 1054 -2.22 -2.59 -40.60
C VAL A 1054 -2.53 -1.16 -40.13
N ALA A 1055 -3.38 -0.43 -40.86
CA ALA A 1055 -3.83 0.91 -40.47
C ALA A 1055 -4.60 0.91 -39.14
N ARG A 1056 -5.48 -0.09 -38.92
CA ARG A 1056 -6.19 -0.27 -37.64
C ARG A 1056 -5.24 -0.53 -36.48
N THR A 1057 -4.27 -1.42 -36.65
CA THR A 1057 -3.24 -1.72 -35.65
C THR A 1057 -2.39 -0.49 -35.32
N LEU A 1058 -2.10 0.35 -36.32
CA LEU A 1058 -1.35 1.59 -36.16
C LEU A 1058 -2.18 2.76 -35.61
N GLY A 1059 -3.52 2.63 -35.54
CA GLY A 1059 -4.41 3.71 -35.14
C GLY A 1059 -4.53 4.84 -36.19
N LEU A 1060 -4.26 4.55 -37.46
CA LEU A 1060 -4.30 5.51 -38.55
C LEU A 1060 -5.67 5.53 -39.25
N ASN A 1061 -6.01 6.67 -39.86
CA ASN A 1061 -7.21 6.79 -40.68
C ASN A 1061 -7.10 5.83 -41.88
N ILE A 1062 -8.04 4.89 -42.01
CA ILE A 1062 -8.01 3.84 -43.04
C ILE A 1062 -8.02 4.43 -44.45
N GLN A 1063 -8.85 5.44 -44.72
CA GLN A 1063 -8.94 6.04 -46.05
C GLN A 1063 -7.67 6.83 -46.42
N ALA A 1064 -7.11 7.59 -45.47
CA ALA A 1064 -5.85 8.29 -45.68
C ALA A 1064 -4.69 7.29 -45.88
N SER A 1065 -4.69 6.19 -45.14
CA SER A 1065 -3.70 5.12 -45.24
C SER A 1065 -3.76 4.41 -46.60
N ARG A 1066 -4.96 4.09 -47.11
CA ARG A 1066 -5.13 3.53 -48.46
C ARG A 1066 -4.56 4.46 -49.53
N ARG A 1067 -4.94 5.74 -49.51
CA ARG A 1067 -4.41 6.74 -50.45
C ARG A 1067 -2.89 6.88 -50.37
N ALA A 1068 -2.33 6.86 -49.17
CA ALA A 1068 -0.89 6.91 -48.96
C ALA A 1068 -0.19 5.67 -49.56
N VAL A 1069 -0.74 4.48 -49.35
CA VAL A 1069 -0.19 3.23 -49.91
C VAL A 1069 -0.29 3.19 -51.43
N ASP A 1070 -1.44 3.58 -52.00
CA ASP A 1070 -1.63 3.64 -53.46
C ASP A 1070 -0.67 4.63 -54.11
N ARG A 1071 -0.46 5.80 -53.48
CA ARG A 1071 0.50 6.80 -53.95
C ARG A 1071 1.94 6.30 -53.82
N ALA A 1072 2.28 5.64 -52.72
CA ALA A 1072 3.60 5.04 -52.51
C ALA A 1072 3.90 3.96 -53.56
N LEU A 1073 2.94 3.10 -53.86
CA LEU A 1073 3.05 2.08 -54.92
C LEU A 1073 3.31 2.73 -56.28
N SER A 1074 2.52 3.75 -56.65
CA SER A 1074 2.73 4.50 -57.90
C SER A 1074 4.12 5.14 -57.96
N LEU A 1075 4.65 5.64 -56.84
CA LEU A 1075 5.96 6.28 -56.79
C LEU A 1075 7.10 5.27 -56.84
N GLU A 1076 6.99 4.09 -56.19
CA GLU A 1076 7.98 3.01 -56.33
C GLU A 1076 8.12 2.57 -57.79
N VAL A 1077 6.99 2.42 -58.50
CA VAL A 1077 6.97 2.06 -59.93
C VAL A 1077 7.60 3.14 -60.82
N ARG A 1078 7.28 4.42 -60.60
CA ARG A 1078 7.79 5.54 -61.42
C ARG A 1078 9.26 5.86 -61.16
N THR A 1079 9.68 5.81 -59.90
CA THR A 1079 11.04 6.22 -59.49
C THR A 1079 12.06 5.08 -59.55
N GLY A 1080 11.60 3.82 -59.60
CA GLY A 1080 12.46 2.64 -59.52
C GLY A 1080 12.97 2.33 -58.10
N TYR A 1081 12.48 3.02 -57.07
CA TYR A 1081 12.79 2.74 -55.68
C TYR A 1081 12.02 1.52 -55.17
N ASP A 1082 12.71 0.51 -54.62
CA ASP A 1082 12.12 -0.78 -54.20
C ASP A 1082 12.16 -1.02 -52.67
N GLY A 1083 12.31 0.04 -51.87
CA GLY A 1083 12.57 -0.07 -50.42
C GLY A 1083 11.44 -0.67 -49.59
N TYR A 1084 10.19 -0.52 -50.02
CA TYR A 1084 9.00 -1.08 -49.35
C TYR A 1084 8.42 -2.28 -50.10
N ARG A 1085 8.84 -2.54 -51.35
CA ARG A 1085 8.42 -3.69 -52.17
C ARG A 1085 6.91 -3.81 -52.35
N LEU A 1086 6.21 -2.68 -52.42
CA LEU A 1086 4.75 -2.64 -52.48
C LEU A 1086 4.23 -3.27 -53.79
N ALA A 1087 5.05 -3.26 -54.85
CA ALA A 1087 4.74 -3.88 -56.14
C ALA A 1087 4.41 -5.38 -56.04
N THR A 1088 5.02 -6.12 -55.11
CA THR A 1088 4.73 -7.55 -54.87
C THR A 1088 3.33 -7.83 -54.33
N ARG A 1089 2.61 -6.77 -53.92
CA ARG A 1089 1.24 -6.81 -53.40
C ARG A 1089 0.22 -6.20 -54.38
N SER A 1090 0.67 -5.68 -55.51
CA SER A 1090 -0.19 -5.20 -56.58
C SER A 1090 -0.67 -6.36 -57.44
N ASP A 1091 -1.92 -6.33 -57.89
CA ASP A 1091 -2.48 -7.26 -58.89
C ASP A 1091 -1.96 -6.96 -60.32
N ASP A 1092 -1.15 -5.90 -60.48
CA ASP A 1092 -0.56 -5.50 -61.75
C ASP A 1092 0.74 -6.28 -62.05
N PHE A 1093 0.68 -7.18 -63.03
CA PHE A 1093 1.81 -8.00 -63.50
C PHE A 1093 3.01 -7.18 -64.00
N LEU A 1094 2.82 -5.93 -64.45
CA LEU A 1094 3.92 -5.06 -64.88
C LEU A 1094 4.73 -4.52 -63.69
N ALA A 1095 4.10 -4.35 -62.52
CA ALA A 1095 4.77 -3.93 -61.31
C ALA A 1095 5.73 -5.02 -60.78
N TRP A 1096 5.40 -6.30 -60.98
CA TRP A 1096 6.21 -7.44 -60.55
C TRP A 1096 7.54 -7.54 -61.32
N ALA A 1097 7.54 -7.26 -62.63
CA ALA A 1097 8.72 -7.35 -63.49
C ALA A 1097 9.84 -6.36 -63.13
N VAL A 1098 9.53 -5.29 -62.38
CA VAL A 1098 10.48 -4.24 -61.97
C VAL A 1098 11.15 -4.56 -60.62
N SER A 1099 10.53 -5.39 -59.78
CA SER A 1099 10.94 -5.65 -58.39
C SER A 1099 12.06 -6.67 -58.21
N ASP A 1100 12.49 -7.39 -59.26
CA ASP A 1100 13.28 -8.64 -59.11
C ASP A 1100 14.81 -8.47 -59.13
N ARG A 1101 15.33 -7.27 -58.82
CA ARG A 1101 16.80 -7.04 -58.80
C ARG A 1101 17.27 -6.35 -57.53
N LYS A 1102 17.79 -7.19 -56.61
CA LYS A 1102 18.70 -6.92 -55.47
C LYS A 1102 18.04 -6.92 -54.08
N ALA A 1103 17.91 -8.11 -53.50
CA ALA A 1103 17.35 -8.30 -52.17
C ALA A 1103 18.25 -9.16 -51.26
N ARG A 1104 19.17 -8.54 -50.48
CA ARG A 1104 19.77 -9.20 -49.29
C ARG A 1104 20.55 -8.32 -48.30
N GLN A 1105 20.40 -6.98 -48.29
CA GLN A 1105 21.33 -6.12 -47.53
C GLN A 1105 20.66 -4.98 -46.73
N PHE A 1106 19.57 -5.21 -46.00
CA PHE A 1106 18.84 -4.10 -45.33
C PHE A 1106 18.33 -4.47 -43.93
N LYS A 1107 19.09 -4.15 -42.87
CA LYS A 1107 18.64 -4.21 -41.46
C LYS A 1107 19.36 -3.23 -40.50
N ARG A 1108 20.16 -2.27 -40.98
CA ARG A 1108 21.00 -1.38 -40.13
C ARG A 1108 20.81 0.13 -40.34
N GLU A 1109 19.84 0.57 -41.16
CA GLU A 1109 19.67 2.00 -41.53
C GLU A 1109 18.53 2.75 -40.81
N ASP A 1110 17.67 2.07 -40.02
CA ASP A 1110 16.34 2.61 -39.67
C ASP A 1110 16.31 3.72 -38.61
N ASP A 1111 17.20 3.75 -37.62
CA ASP A 1111 17.11 4.71 -36.49
C ASP A 1111 17.42 6.17 -36.90
N ASN A 1112 18.41 6.39 -37.78
CA ASN A 1112 18.79 7.73 -38.25
C ASN A 1112 17.73 8.34 -39.18
N VAL A 1113 16.97 7.52 -39.91
CA VAL A 1113 15.93 7.98 -40.83
C VAL A 1113 14.71 8.46 -40.06
N ILE A 1114 14.31 7.76 -38.99
CA ILE A 1114 13.16 8.13 -38.15
C ILE A 1114 13.37 9.50 -37.51
N GLU A 1115 14.55 9.76 -36.94
CA GLU A 1115 14.84 11.05 -36.30
C GLU A 1115 14.85 12.18 -37.34
N ARG A 1116 15.35 11.92 -38.54
CA ARG A 1116 15.31 12.90 -39.64
C ARG A 1116 13.90 13.19 -40.12
N LEU A 1117 13.04 12.18 -40.21
CA LEU A 1117 11.62 12.33 -40.54
C LEU A 1117 10.88 13.17 -39.50
N ARG A 1118 11.15 13.02 -38.20
CA ARG A 1118 10.55 13.85 -37.15
C ARG A 1118 10.94 15.33 -37.28
N VAL A 1119 12.20 15.60 -37.60
CA VAL A 1119 12.69 16.97 -37.82
C VAL A 1119 11.99 17.58 -39.04
N LEU A 1120 11.91 16.84 -40.15
CA LEU A 1120 11.25 17.29 -41.37
C LEU A 1120 9.73 17.48 -41.19
N ASP A 1121 9.06 16.58 -40.47
CA ASP A 1121 7.62 16.68 -40.17
C ASP A 1121 7.33 17.96 -39.37
N ARG A 1122 8.20 18.30 -38.41
CA ARG A 1122 8.10 19.56 -37.65
C ARG A 1122 8.37 20.78 -38.54
N GLN A 1123 9.36 20.73 -39.41
CA GLN A 1123 9.65 21.83 -40.35
C GLN A 1123 8.48 22.08 -41.30
N ILE A 1124 7.94 21.04 -41.93
CA ILE A 1124 6.82 21.12 -42.87
C ILE A 1124 5.54 21.63 -42.18
N ARG A 1125 5.26 21.21 -40.94
CA ARG A 1125 4.10 21.72 -40.18
C ARG A 1125 4.20 23.19 -39.79
N MET A 1126 5.43 23.71 -39.69
CA MET A 1126 5.70 25.11 -39.35
C MET A 1126 5.86 26.00 -40.59
N SER A 1127 5.86 25.42 -41.81
CA SER A 1127 5.98 26.14 -43.07
C SER A 1127 4.72 26.93 -43.41
N SER A 1128 4.92 28.10 -44.01
CA SER A 1128 3.85 28.93 -44.58
C SER A 1128 3.28 28.31 -45.86
N PRO A 1129 2.04 28.66 -46.27
CA PRO A 1129 1.45 28.13 -47.50
C PRO A 1129 2.32 28.29 -48.77
N PRO A 1130 3.03 29.42 -48.99
CA PRO A 1130 3.95 29.57 -50.11
C PRO A 1130 5.15 28.60 -50.07
N GLU A 1131 5.71 28.35 -48.89
CA GLU A 1131 6.82 27.40 -48.71
C GLU A 1131 6.38 25.95 -48.97
N LEU A 1132 5.15 25.61 -48.59
CA LEU A 1132 4.53 24.32 -48.90
C LEU A 1132 4.31 24.12 -50.41
N ASP A 1133 3.87 25.15 -51.12
CA ASP A 1133 3.74 25.13 -52.58
C ASP A 1133 5.09 24.97 -53.29
N GLU A 1134 6.16 25.57 -52.75
CA GLU A 1134 7.52 25.36 -53.26
C GLU A 1134 8.00 23.92 -53.07
N ILE A 1135 7.74 23.32 -51.91
CA ILE A 1135 8.07 21.90 -51.63
C ILE A 1135 7.32 20.98 -52.59
N LEU A 1136 6.01 21.20 -52.78
CA LEU A 1136 5.16 20.44 -53.69
C LEU A 1136 5.63 20.57 -55.15
N SER A 1137 5.98 21.78 -55.57
CA SER A 1137 6.53 22.03 -56.91
C SER A 1137 7.85 21.31 -57.14
N GLY A 1138 8.72 21.27 -56.12
CA GLY A 1138 9.98 20.51 -56.15
C GLY A 1138 9.75 19.00 -56.26
N LEU A 1139 8.80 18.45 -55.51
CA LEU A 1139 8.47 17.02 -55.55
C LEU A 1139 7.88 16.61 -56.91
N ARG A 1140 7.00 17.43 -57.49
CA ARG A 1140 6.47 17.20 -58.86
C ARG A 1140 7.57 17.25 -59.91
N ALA A 1141 8.46 18.24 -59.82
CA ALA A 1141 9.59 18.36 -60.73
C ALA A 1141 10.52 17.14 -60.65
N LEU A 1142 10.79 16.60 -59.45
CA LEU A 1142 11.53 15.35 -59.29
C LEU A 1142 10.79 14.14 -59.90
N GLU A 1143 9.47 14.04 -59.69
CA GLU A 1143 8.65 12.95 -60.24
C GLU A 1143 8.61 12.96 -61.78
N GLU A 1144 8.49 14.14 -62.41
CA GLU A 1144 8.43 14.30 -63.87
C GLU A 1144 9.78 14.05 -64.57
N THR A 1145 10.89 14.26 -63.87
CA THR A 1145 12.23 14.28 -64.48
C THR A 1145 13.08 13.06 -64.14
N VAL A 1146 12.65 12.19 -63.20
CA VAL A 1146 13.41 11.02 -62.78
C VAL A 1146 13.55 9.96 -63.89
N ASP A 1147 14.77 9.48 -64.11
CA ASP A 1147 15.02 8.28 -64.91
C ASP A 1147 15.14 7.06 -64.01
N ALA A 1148 14.13 6.18 -64.05
CA ALA A 1148 14.04 4.98 -63.22
C ALA A 1148 15.24 4.02 -63.35
N LYS A 1149 15.99 4.06 -64.47
CA LYS A 1149 17.18 3.21 -64.65
C LYS A 1149 18.43 3.73 -63.95
N SER A 1150 18.60 5.05 -63.89
CA SER A 1150 19.81 5.69 -63.34
C SER A 1150 19.60 6.34 -61.97
N GLY A 1151 18.35 6.64 -61.59
CA GLY A 1151 18.01 7.37 -60.36
C GLY A 1151 18.43 8.84 -60.37
N ASP A 1152 18.67 9.38 -61.57
CA ASP A 1152 19.03 10.79 -61.80
C ASP A 1152 17.91 11.53 -62.53
N TYR A 1153 17.93 12.86 -62.46
CA TYR A 1153 16.82 13.70 -62.88
C TYR A 1153 17.18 14.50 -64.13
N TYR A 1154 16.45 14.32 -65.23
CA TYR A 1154 16.69 14.99 -66.50
C TYR A 1154 15.79 16.22 -66.62
N VAL A 1155 16.37 17.39 -66.33
CA VAL A 1155 15.67 18.67 -66.31
C VAL A 1155 15.85 19.40 -67.63
N VAL A 1156 14.73 19.93 -68.13
CA VAL A 1156 14.67 20.71 -69.39
C VAL A 1156 14.08 22.10 -69.20
N ARG A 1157 13.43 22.39 -68.06
CA ARG A 1157 12.86 23.70 -67.73
C ARG A 1157 13.60 24.37 -66.56
N VAL A 1158 13.70 25.70 -66.59
CA VAL A 1158 14.42 26.48 -65.57
C VAL A 1158 13.69 26.44 -64.22
N GLU A 1159 12.36 26.45 -64.25
CA GLU A 1159 11.49 26.39 -63.08
C GLU A 1159 11.71 25.07 -62.31
N GLN A 1160 11.84 23.95 -63.03
CA GLN A 1160 12.11 22.63 -62.46
C GLN A 1160 13.46 22.60 -61.72
N LEU A 1161 14.50 23.21 -62.28
CA LEU A 1161 15.83 23.29 -61.65
C LEU A 1161 15.79 24.09 -60.34
N SER A 1162 15.09 25.23 -60.33
CA SER A 1162 14.96 26.08 -59.14
C SER A 1162 14.20 25.37 -58.01
N SER A 1163 13.07 24.72 -58.33
CA SER A 1163 12.28 23.97 -57.35
C SER A 1163 13.02 22.75 -56.80
N ILE A 1164 13.78 22.04 -57.64
CA ILE A 1164 14.61 20.89 -57.20
C ILE A 1164 15.75 21.34 -56.28
N ALA A 1165 16.43 22.45 -56.60
CA ALA A 1165 17.54 22.95 -55.78
C ALA A 1165 17.07 23.41 -54.39
N LYS A 1166 15.92 24.08 -54.30
CA LYS A 1166 15.29 24.47 -53.02
C LYS A 1166 14.88 23.25 -52.17
N LEU A 1167 14.27 22.25 -52.80
CA LEU A 1167 13.91 21.00 -52.12
C LEU A 1167 15.15 20.22 -51.63
N ALA A 1168 16.23 20.22 -52.40
CA ALA A 1168 17.50 19.60 -52.00
C ALA A 1168 18.13 20.29 -50.77
N ALA A 1169 18.04 21.62 -50.69
CA ALA A 1169 18.49 22.37 -49.52
C ALA A 1169 17.72 22.02 -48.24
N LEU A 1170 16.38 21.85 -48.33
CA LEU A 1170 15.55 21.40 -47.21
C LEU A 1170 15.98 20.01 -46.69
N LEU A 1171 16.40 19.13 -47.59
CA LEU A 1171 16.82 17.75 -47.28
C LEU A 1171 18.30 17.63 -46.89
N ASP A 1172 19.06 18.74 -46.88
CA ASP A 1172 20.52 18.74 -46.69
C ASP A 1172 21.25 17.85 -47.71
N ALA A 1173 20.83 17.99 -48.97
CA ALA A 1173 21.39 17.28 -50.11
C ALA A 1173 22.12 18.25 -51.05
N ARG A 1174 23.31 17.84 -51.50
CA ARG A 1174 24.05 18.53 -52.56
C ARG A 1174 23.49 18.15 -53.91
N VAL A 1175 23.31 19.15 -54.77
CA VAL A 1175 22.90 18.96 -56.17
C VAL A 1175 24.13 19.09 -57.05
N SER A 1176 24.34 18.10 -57.92
CA SER A 1176 25.36 18.14 -58.96
C SER A 1176 24.71 18.01 -60.33
N ALA A 1177 25.17 18.78 -61.32
CA ALA A 1177 24.62 18.80 -62.66
C ALA A 1177 25.63 18.31 -63.70
N ALA A 1178 25.22 17.39 -64.56
CA ALA A 1178 25.93 17.05 -65.79
C ALA A 1178 25.24 17.80 -66.95
N VAL A 1179 25.93 18.79 -67.50
CA VAL A 1179 25.42 19.66 -68.56
C VAL A 1179 25.80 19.07 -69.91
N SER A 1180 24.83 18.88 -70.78
CA SER A 1180 25.10 18.46 -72.17
C SER A 1180 25.94 19.51 -72.87
N ALA A 1181 27.00 19.09 -73.59
CA ALA A 1181 27.85 19.99 -74.38
C ALA A 1181 27.07 20.77 -75.48
N LEU A 1182 25.86 20.33 -75.80
CA LEU A 1182 24.92 20.98 -76.72
C LEU A 1182 24.20 22.21 -76.10
N ILE A 1183 24.31 22.42 -74.79
CA ILE A 1183 23.69 23.53 -74.05
C ILE A 1183 24.81 24.33 -73.38
N ASN A 1184 25.23 25.43 -74.02
CA ASN A 1184 26.29 26.29 -73.51
C ASN A 1184 25.89 27.76 -73.57
N THR A 1185 25.08 28.20 -72.60
CA THR A 1185 24.62 29.59 -72.47
C THR A 1185 25.10 30.19 -71.16
N CYS A 1186 25.55 31.46 -71.15
CA CYS A 1186 25.92 32.17 -69.92
C CYS A 1186 24.79 32.16 -68.88
N ALA A 1187 23.54 32.26 -69.33
CA ALA A 1187 22.34 32.24 -68.48
C ALA A 1187 22.21 30.94 -67.65
N LEU A 1188 22.57 29.77 -68.19
CA LEU A 1188 22.53 28.51 -67.45
C LEU A 1188 23.61 28.48 -66.35
N ARG A 1189 24.79 29.04 -66.61
CA ARG A 1189 25.90 29.10 -65.63
C ARG A 1189 25.57 30.04 -64.48
N GLU A 1190 25.00 31.20 -64.77
CA GLU A 1190 24.51 32.12 -63.73
C GLU A 1190 23.46 31.43 -62.86
N LEU A 1191 22.50 30.72 -63.46
CA LEU A 1191 21.45 30.05 -62.71
C LEU A 1191 21.96 28.90 -61.83
N LEU A 1192 22.93 28.11 -62.33
CA LEU A 1192 23.60 27.06 -61.54
C LEU A 1192 24.43 27.66 -60.38
N GLN A 1193 25.08 28.82 -60.58
CA GLN A 1193 25.81 29.54 -59.53
C GLN A 1193 24.88 30.13 -58.47
N VAL A 1194 23.77 30.74 -58.86
CA VAL A 1194 22.77 31.32 -57.94
C VAL A 1194 22.23 30.27 -56.96
N HIS A 1195 22.07 29.03 -57.42
CA HIS A 1195 21.59 27.92 -56.60
C HIS A 1195 22.71 27.03 -56.02
N GLY A 1196 23.98 27.41 -56.17
CA GLY A 1196 25.12 26.69 -55.59
C GLY A 1196 25.30 25.25 -56.08
N VAL A 1197 24.88 24.96 -57.32
CA VAL A 1197 24.94 23.62 -57.92
C VAL A 1197 26.31 23.41 -58.56
N GLU A 1198 27.04 22.35 -58.20
CA GLU A 1198 28.31 22.02 -58.89
C GLU A 1198 28.00 21.34 -60.24
N TRP A 1199 28.73 21.69 -61.31
CA TRP A 1199 28.47 21.08 -62.62
C TRP A 1199 29.70 20.61 -63.38
N ARG A 1200 29.50 19.63 -64.26
CA ARG A 1200 30.49 19.11 -65.21
C ARG A 1200 29.86 18.95 -66.59
N TYR A 1201 30.65 19.10 -67.65
CA TYR A 1201 30.16 18.84 -69.00
C TYR A 1201 30.17 17.34 -69.30
N TRP A 1202 29.08 16.83 -69.87
CA TRP A 1202 28.96 15.43 -70.27
C TRP A 1202 28.66 15.35 -71.77
N ASN A 1203 29.43 14.53 -72.46
CA ASN A 1203 29.33 14.32 -73.90
C ASN A 1203 28.17 13.34 -74.21
N THR A 1204 26.98 13.88 -74.52
CA THR A 1204 25.76 13.10 -74.81
C THR A 1204 24.99 13.71 -75.98
N ARG A 1205 24.25 12.88 -76.73
CA ARG A 1205 23.36 13.32 -77.82
C ARG A 1205 22.00 13.85 -77.36
N ARG A 1206 21.68 13.81 -76.06
CA ARG A 1206 20.45 14.38 -75.49
C ARG A 1206 20.69 15.83 -75.05
N ALA A 1207 19.81 16.75 -75.48
CA ALA A 1207 19.73 18.09 -74.92
C ALA A 1207 19.03 18.01 -73.56
N GLY A 1208 19.66 18.52 -72.50
CA GLY A 1208 19.11 18.56 -71.15
C GLY A 1208 20.19 18.66 -70.07
N LEU A 1209 19.74 18.91 -68.84
CA LEU A 1209 20.58 18.97 -67.65
C LEU A 1209 20.31 17.72 -66.78
N ARG A 1210 21.31 16.86 -66.58
CA ARG A 1210 21.15 15.71 -65.66
C ARG A 1210 21.56 16.12 -64.26
N LEU A 1211 20.62 16.14 -63.33
CA LEU A 1211 20.86 16.38 -61.92
C LEU A 1211 21.05 15.06 -61.16
N SER A 1212 22.06 15.01 -60.30
CA SER A 1212 22.24 13.98 -59.28
C SER A 1212 22.24 14.62 -57.91
N LEU A 1213 21.31 14.17 -57.05
CA LEU A 1213 21.25 14.57 -55.65
C LEU A 1213 22.06 13.59 -54.79
N THR A 1214 22.93 14.12 -53.94
CA THR A 1214 23.75 13.37 -52.99
C THR A 1214 23.57 13.93 -51.59
N PRO A 1215 23.16 13.13 -50.59
CA PRO A 1215 22.97 13.62 -49.23
C PRO A 1215 24.31 14.06 -48.61
N ALA A 1216 24.29 15.03 -47.69
CA ALA A 1216 25.48 15.48 -46.97
C ALA A 1216 26.08 14.39 -46.06
N SER A 1217 25.25 13.46 -45.57
CA SER A 1217 25.68 12.28 -44.83
C SER A 1217 24.74 11.09 -45.09
N GLY A 1218 25.29 9.88 -45.14
CA GLY A 1218 24.54 8.64 -45.39
C GLY A 1218 24.41 8.25 -46.88
N PRO A 1219 23.76 7.11 -47.17
CA PRO A 1219 23.64 6.58 -48.52
C PRO A 1219 22.58 7.33 -49.36
N LYS A 1220 22.78 7.44 -50.68
CA LYS A 1220 21.83 8.05 -51.65
C LYS A 1220 20.40 7.46 -51.54
N ARG A 1221 20.29 6.20 -51.12
CA ARG A 1221 19.02 5.50 -50.88
C ARG A 1221 18.20 6.08 -49.73
N THR A 1222 18.85 6.62 -48.69
CA THR A 1222 18.17 7.30 -47.57
C THR A 1222 17.44 8.54 -48.07
N LEU A 1223 18.08 9.31 -48.95
CA LEU A 1223 17.47 10.49 -49.56
C LEU A 1223 16.23 10.13 -50.40
N GLN A 1224 16.31 9.04 -51.19
CA GLN A 1224 15.17 8.54 -51.99
C GLN A 1224 14.00 8.10 -51.10
N ARG A 1225 14.29 7.45 -49.97
CA ARG A 1225 13.28 7.07 -48.98
C ARG A 1225 12.58 8.29 -48.38
N LEU A 1226 13.34 9.30 -47.94
CA LEU A 1226 12.81 10.55 -47.39
C LEU A 1226 11.92 11.26 -48.41
N LEU A 1227 12.38 11.38 -49.66
CA LEU A 1227 11.62 11.98 -50.76
C LEU A 1227 10.29 11.26 -51.00
N LEU A 1228 10.30 9.92 -51.02
CA LEU A 1228 9.09 9.12 -51.21
C LEU A 1228 8.10 9.35 -50.06
N ILE A 1229 8.55 9.30 -48.81
CA ILE A 1229 7.67 9.50 -47.65
C ILE A 1229 7.03 10.90 -47.66
N ILE A 1230 7.81 11.93 -47.99
CA ILE A 1230 7.31 13.30 -48.11
C ILE A 1230 6.27 13.43 -49.23
N ALA A 1231 6.55 12.86 -50.40
CA ALA A 1231 5.62 12.85 -51.53
C ALA A 1231 4.32 12.09 -51.24
N VAL A 1232 4.36 11.09 -50.35
CA VAL A 1232 3.19 10.30 -49.96
C VAL A 1232 2.36 10.99 -48.88
N ALA A 1233 3.01 11.66 -47.92
CA ALA A 1233 2.32 12.23 -46.75
C ALA A 1233 1.66 13.60 -47.02
N ILE A 1234 2.19 14.40 -47.95
CA ILE A 1234 1.62 15.70 -48.30
C ILE A 1234 0.53 15.47 -49.36
N PRO A 1235 -0.76 15.72 -49.06
CA PRO A 1235 -1.83 15.49 -50.03
C PRO A 1235 -1.74 16.50 -51.18
N ASP A 1236 -1.95 16.03 -52.42
CA ASP A 1236 -2.21 16.87 -53.58
C ASP A 1236 -3.54 17.64 -53.41
N LYS A 1237 -3.52 18.75 -52.67
CA LYS A 1237 -4.69 19.63 -52.51
C LYS A 1237 -4.98 20.53 -53.73
N TYR A 1238 -4.33 20.27 -54.87
CA TYR A 1238 -4.46 21.06 -56.10
C TYR A 1238 -4.84 20.24 -57.35
N GLN A 1239 -5.49 19.09 -57.18
CA GLN A 1239 -6.21 18.42 -58.28
C GLN A 1239 -7.72 18.56 -58.11
N THR A 1240 -8.20 19.80 -58.15
CA THR A 1240 -9.60 20.10 -58.49
C THR A 1240 -9.59 21.39 -59.29
N VAL A 1241 -9.41 21.25 -60.59
CA VAL A 1241 -9.91 22.07 -61.72
C VAL A 1241 -9.18 21.53 -62.96
N ALA A 1242 -9.92 21.31 -64.04
CA ALA A 1242 -9.49 20.78 -65.35
C ALA A 1242 -9.56 19.25 -65.54
N VAL A 1243 -10.74 18.65 -65.31
CA VAL A 1243 -11.29 17.62 -66.23
C VAL A 1243 -12.79 17.88 -66.38
N ALA A 1244 -13.13 18.91 -67.15
CA ALA A 1244 -14.44 19.13 -67.73
C ALA A 1244 -14.27 20.06 -68.93
N ASP A 1245 -13.89 19.46 -70.06
CA ASP A 1245 -14.36 19.74 -71.41
C ASP A 1245 -13.30 19.33 -72.43
N ILE A 1246 -13.77 18.52 -73.37
CA ILE A 1246 -13.39 18.38 -74.78
C ILE A 1246 -13.67 16.92 -75.17
N LYS A 1247 -14.94 16.69 -75.54
CA LYS A 1247 -15.27 15.75 -76.62
C LYS A 1247 -15.09 16.50 -77.95
N SER A 1248 -14.69 15.73 -78.96
CA SER A 1248 -14.71 16.00 -80.41
C SER A 1248 -13.91 17.22 -80.90
N ASP A 1249 -12.79 17.00 -81.58
CA ASP A 1249 -12.84 16.81 -83.03
C ASP A 1249 -11.50 16.33 -83.58
N ASP A 1250 -11.57 15.26 -84.38
CA ASP A 1250 -10.59 14.91 -85.39
C ASP A 1250 -10.63 15.98 -86.49
N SER A 1251 -9.49 16.57 -86.84
CA SER A 1251 -8.98 16.63 -88.22
C SER A 1251 -7.85 17.64 -88.40
N ALA A 1252 -7.02 17.32 -89.39
CA ALA A 1252 -6.09 18.18 -90.12
C ALA A 1252 -4.70 18.42 -89.49
N ALA A 1253 -3.77 17.62 -90.00
CA ALA A 1253 -2.37 17.99 -90.18
C ALA A 1253 -2.24 19.34 -90.91
N GLY A 1254 -1.25 20.15 -90.52
CA GLY A 1254 -0.91 21.37 -91.26
C GLY A 1254 0.07 22.31 -90.57
N SER A 1255 1.37 22.04 -90.79
CA SER A 1255 2.46 23.02 -90.91
C SER A 1255 2.90 23.94 -89.75
N ALA A 1256 4.24 24.00 -89.65
CA ALA A 1256 5.08 25.17 -89.39
C ALA A 1256 5.55 25.46 -87.94
N VAL A 1257 6.81 25.09 -87.71
CA VAL A 1257 7.91 25.93 -87.15
C VAL A 1257 7.60 26.81 -85.94
N SER A 1258 8.18 26.44 -84.79
CA SER A 1258 9.23 27.23 -84.08
C SER A 1258 9.85 26.39 -82.97
#